data_AF-A0A934NIY6-F1
#
_entry.id   AF-A0A934NIY6-F1
#
_cell.length_a   1.000
_cell.length_b   1.000
_cell.length_c   1.000
_cell.angle_alpha   90.00
_cell.angle_beta   90.00
_cell.angle_gamma   90.00
#
_symmetry.space_group_name_H-M   'P 1'
#
loop_
_entity.id
_entity.type
_entity.pdbx_description
1 polymer ?
#
loop_
_entity_poly.entity_id
_entity_poly.type
_entity_poly.pdbx_seq_one_letter_code
_entity_poly.pdbx_strand_id
1 'polypeptide(L)'
;MGISSVVFSQPKAVKIEGELKQWHKLTLHFESEEMSENDAYNPFLNYRLNVTFTNGNQIVVVPGFYATDGNAAETSAENGNIWKVHFMPNHTGTWSYNVSFRKGDAIAVSDDANAGQPTGFDGASGIFKIEDSSERTDGRLIYNGSRYLIHEESKKPFLKGGTDSPENLLGYFEFDQTPPSHKYEPHAQDWKSGDPTWQNGKGKNIIGGMNYLASKGMNSVYFLTMNVQGDGNDVWPWINENERYRFDVSKLAQWEVVFDHLDNLGLMLHIVTQETENELLLDIGQLGVQRKLYYRELIARFAHHLAITWNLGEENGPVHWSPKGQDDADRKAMAKYFKQTDPYKNFVVLHTHSVPEEQDLFLNPLLGYEFLDGPAIQIHHPDLVHETTKKWVNASQLTAHQWVVNTDEIGPADAGAKPDADDPEHDAIRAEVLWGTLMAGGAGVEWYFGYKYAHNDLNCEDWRSRNNIWEQTKYALDFFNEHLPFATMQSADGLTDNPKDYVFAKNGAVYVIYLPQVKETMLNLYGTKGDFIVKWYNPRTGGDLINGSIKKVKAGGIVNIGLPPNSEKDWVALIRSPKPALTQTSDSAPQVITLDALTDFELVTSDNNIQYYKDEANGVLAIDASQNAMRKGYASARTIFRGASGIYNAMFVSMAENDGESVYLISKNGTVLDTVINPEENDNFKTFRHQQKKYYLKTDDIITISSKAATNGKIPENGETAWSRGRWNALILVPDGLSIQAQLKDAKPFEETDGYIKIEAEAYQYESNNGTKRNWYVRNINDSIPIPEKNPTNHSSTANGNMYIEALPDTRITHDDELILGENFFPIAGVGGVVSYKVNFKSAGKYYVWARAFSSGTEDNGVHVGIDEEWPESGARMQWCQDKNQWAWSSAQRVPDNHCGVPNTVYLEINEVGEHLVSFSMREDGFEMDSFILTKDVNFKPE
;
A
#
# COMPACT_ATOMS: atom_id res chain seq x y z
N MET A 1 -23.88 35.66 57.87
CA MET A 1 -24.72 35.33 56.70
C MET A 1 -24.66 36.50 55.73
N GLY A 2 -23.85 36.38 54.69
CA GLY A 2 -23.80 37.31 53.57
C GLY A 2 -23.62 36.47 52.32
N ILE A 3 -24.73 36.15 51.66
CA ILE A 3 -24.73 35.43 50.39
C ILE A 3 -24.33 36.47 49.34
N SER A 4 -23.10 36.37 48.84
CA SER A 4 -22.69 37.08 47.64
C SER A 4 -23.37 36.42 46.46
N SER A 5 -24.35 37.12 45.88
CA SER A 5 -25.02 36.72 44.65
C SER A 5 -24.03 36.82 43.48
N VAL A 6 -23.58 35.68 42.98
CA VAL A 6 -22.90 35.57 41.69
C VAL A 6 -23.90 35.96 40.61
N VAL A 7 -23.71 37.14 40.02
CA VAL A 7 -24.48 37.59 38.85
C VAL A 7 -23.91 36.86 37.64
N PHE A 8 -24.63 35.84 37.15
CA PHE A 8 -24.39 35.29 35.83
C PHE A 8 -24.81 36.33 34.80
N SER A 9 -23.85 37.03 34.22
CA SER A 9 -24.04 37.77 32.97
C SER A 9 -24.56 36.79 31.92
N GLN A 10 -25.64 37.14 31.20
CA GLN A 10 -26.03 36.37 30.02
C GLN A 10 -24.82 36.29 29.07
N PRO A 11 -24.47 35.10 28.53
CA PRO A 11 -23.41 35.01 27.54
C PRO A 11 -23.81 35.86 26.33
N LYS A 12 -22.94 36.79 25.92
CA LYS A 12 -23.09 37.46 24.62
C LYS A 12 -23.21 36.39 23.55
N ALA A 13 -24.08 36.61 22.56
CA ALA A 13 -24.21 35.68 21.44
C ALA A 13 -22.85 35.55 20.72
N VAL A 14 -22.38 34.31 20.56
CA VAL A 14 -21.16 33.99 19.80
C VAL A 14 -21.35 34.45 18.36
N LYS A 15 -20.43 35.27 17.85
CA LYS A 15 -20.46 35.74 16.46
C LYS A 15 -19.93 34.62 15.56
N ILE A 16 -20.70 34.27 14.54
CA ILE A 16 -20.31 33.32 13.48
C ILE A 16 -20.14 34.10 12.18
N GLU A 17 -18.98 33.99 11.57
CA GLU A 17 -18.64 34.59 10.28
C GLU A 17 -18.38 33.50 9.24
N GLY A 18 -18.59 33.83 7.95
CA GLY A 18 -18.45 32.89 6.83
C GLY A 18 -19.79 32.49 6.23
N GLU A 19 -19.74 31.81 5.07
CA GLU A 19 -20.95 31.30 4.43
C GLU A 19 -21.40 30.02 5.14
N LEU A 20 -22.66 29.97 5.58
CA LEU A 20 -23.27 28.80 6.22
C LEU A 20 -23.57 27.68 5.21
N LYS A 21 -22.53 27.20 4.53
CA LYS A 21 -22.59 26.18 3.48
C LYS A 21 -21.56 25.09 3.74
N GLN A 22 -21.85 23.89 3.25
CA GLN A 22 -20.94 22.75 3.32
C GLN A 22 -19.61 23.11 2.63
N TRP A 23 -18.49 22.75 3.26
CA TRP A 23 -17.15 23.05 2.77
C TRP A 23 -16.78 24.53 2.69
N HIS A 24 -17.49 25.41 3.41
CA HIS A 24 -17.09 26.81 3.59
C HIS A 24 -16.57 27.05 5.01
N LYS A 25 -15.46 27.79 5.13
CA LYS A 25 -14.89 28.14 6.43
C LYS A 25 -15.88 28.97 7.24
N LEU A 26 -16.16 28.52 8.45
CA LEU A 26 -16.85 29.28 9.49
C LEU A 26 -15.87 29.70 10.57
N THR A 27 -15.97 30.96 11.00
CA THR A 27 -15.17 31.49 12.11
C THR A 27 -16.08 31.87 13.28
N LEU A 28 -15.90 31.19 14.42
CA LEU A 28 -16.60 31.51 15.65
C LEU A 28 -15.71 32.42 16.50
N HIS A 29 -16.28 33.52 17.01
CA HIS A 29 -15.58 34.48 17.86
C HIS A 29 -16.11 34.43 19.29
N PHE A 30 -15.19 34.39 20.24
CA PHE A 30 -15.47 34.37 21.67
C PHE A 30 -14.72 35.50 22.37
N GLU A 31 -15.42 36.23 23.25
CA GLU A 31 -14.82 37.31 24.03
C GLU A 31 -14.43 36.81 25.43
N SER A 32 -13.17 37.02 25.81
CA SER A 32 -12.61 36.75 27.14
C SER A 32 -12.25 38.03 27.90
N GLU A 33 -11.45 37.91 28.96
CA GLU A 33 -10.71 39.06 29.50
C GLU A 33 -9.63 39.52 28.52
N GLU A 34 -9.19 40.77 28.63
CA GLU A 34 -8.12 41.29 27.80
C GLU A 34 -6.81 40.59 28.16
N MET A 35 -6.11 40.10 27.15
CA MET A 35 -4.81 39.45 27.24
C MET A 35 -3.84 40.11 26.25
N SER A 36 -2.57 39.72 26.31
CA SER A 36 -1.54 40.06 25.35
C SER A 36 -0.63 38.87 25.05
N GLU A 37 -0.05 38.85 23.86
CA GLU A 37 1.00 37.89 23.48
C GLU A 37 2.13 37.78 24.52
N ASN A 38 2.43 38.89 25.21
CA ASN A 38 3.50 39.02 26.19
C ASN A 38 3.05 38.83 27.65
N ASP A 39 1.80 38.45 27.91
CA ASP A 39 1.29 38.30 29.27
C ASP A 39 2.07 37.27 30.08
N ALA A 40 2.36 37.59 31.35
CA ALA A 40 3.08 36.68 32.25
C ALA A 40 2.39 35.32 32.35
N TYR A 41 1.06 35.30 32.36
CA TYR A 41 0.28 34.07 32.25
C TYR A 41 -0.03 33.80 30.77
N ASN A 42 0.82 32.99 30.14
CA ASN A 42 0.87 32.80 28.69
C ASN A 42 -0.49 32.37 28.10
N PRO A 43 -1.11 33.18 27.20
CA PRO A 43 -2.39 32.85 26.59
C PRO A 43 -2.34 31.57 25.75
N PHE A 44 -1.23 31.29 25.08
CA PHE A 44 -1.09 30.15 24.17
C PHE A 44 -0.90 28.82 24.91
N LEU A 45 -0.17 28.84 26.03
CA LEU A 45 0.22 27.63 26.77
C LEU A 45 -0.76 27.31 27.91
N ASN A 46 -1.27 28.34 28.61
CA ASN A 46 -2.00 28.17 29.86
C ASN A 46 -3.53 28.27 29.72
N TYR A 47 -4.02 28.44 28.49
CA TYR A 47 -5.43 28.37 28.17
C TYR A 47 -5.68 27.32 27.10
N ARG A 48 -6.87 26.75 27.10
CA ARG A 48 -7.30 25.81 26.06
C ARG A 48 -8.74 26.08 25.67
N LEU A 49 -8.94 26.45 24.42
CA LEU A 49 -10.23 26.49 23.75
C LEU A 49 -10.39 25.23 22.89
N ASN A 50 -11.46 24.47 23.14
CA ASN A 50 -11.95 23.44 22.23
C ASN A 50 -13.46 23.65 22.03
N VAL A 51 -13.94 23.48 20.81
CA VAL A 51 -15.37 23.56 20.48
C VAL A 51 -15.80 22.25 19.85
N THR A 52 -16.78 21.61 20.46
CA THR A 52 -17.38 20.37 19.99
C THR A 52 -18.57 20.70 19.12
N PHE A 53 -18.46 20.44 17.83
CA PHE A 53 -19.55 20.54 16.85
C PHE A 53 -20.25 19.19 16.70
N THR A 54 -21.57 19.21 16.55
CA THR A 54 -22.39 17.98 16.41
C THR A 54 -23.47 18.16 15.35
N ASN A 55 -23.57 17.19 14.44
CA ASN A 55 -24.65 17.03 13.46
C ASN A 55 -25.05 15.55 13.40
N GLY A 56 -26.24 15.23 13.93
CA GLY A 56 -26.67 13.84 14.09
C GLY A 56 -25.70 13.04 14.98
N ASN A 57 -25.12 11.98 14.43
CA ASN A 57 -24.11 11.14 15.11
C ASN A 57 -22.67 11.64 14.94
N GLN A 58 -22.47 12.65 14.08
CA GLN A 58 -21.14 13.16 13.81
C GLN A 58 -20.74 14.16 14.90
N ILE A 59 -19.51 14.01 15.40
CA ILE A 59 -18.90 14.87 16.40
C ILE A 59 -17.52 15.29 15.90
N VAL A 60 -17.25 16.59 15.89
CA VAL A 60 -15.94 17.15 15.53
C VAL A 60 -15.50 18.08 16.65
N VAL A 61 -14.35 17.81 17.26
CA VAL A 61 -13.77 18.67 18.30
C VAL A 61 -12.68 19.51 17.66
N VAL A 62 -12.91 20.82 17.56
CA VAL A 62 -11.99 21.74 16.90
C VAL A 62 -11.27 22.58 17.95
N PRO A 63 -9.92 22.62 17.93
CA PRO A 63 -9.17 23.51 18.79
C PRO A 63 -9.29 24.97 18.34
N GLY A 64 -9.39 25.87 19.31
CA GLY A 64 -9.35 27.32 19.08
C GLY A 64 -8.05 27.95 19.55
N PHE A 65 -7.86 29.20 19.16
CA PHE A 65 -6.63 29.96 19.37
C PHE A 65 -6.92 31.41 19.80
N TYR A 66 -5.93 32.04 20.43
CA TYR A 66 -5.98 33.44 20.84
C TYR A 66 -5.77 34.35 19.62
N ALA A 67 -6.65 35.34 19.45
CA ALA A 67 -6.76 36.13 18.22
C ALA A 67 -6.76 37.65 18.49
N THR A 68 -6.20 38.09 19.62
CA THR A 68 -6.04 39.51 20.01
C THR A 68 -7.34 40.32 19.84
N ASP A 69 -7.41 41.24 18.90
CA ASP A 69 -8.60 42.08 18.63
C ASP A 69 -9.59 41.45 17.64
N GLY A 70 -9.29 40.26 17.13
CA GLY A 70 -10.08 39.55 16.12
C GLY A 70 -9.84 40.02 14.69
N ASN A 71 -9.02 41.04 14.46
CA ASN A 71 -8.71 41.62 13.14
C ASN A 71 -7.20 41.90 12.95
N ALA A 72 -6.35 41.13 13.64
CA ALA A 72 -4.92 41.37 13.76
C ALA A 72 -4.16 41.50 12.42
N ALA A 73 -4.62 40.84 11.35
CA ALA A 73 -4.01 41.00 10.03
C ALA A 73 -4.02 42.46 9.54
N GLU A 74 -5.07 43.21 9.89
CA GLU A 74 -5.27 44.62 9.53
C GLU A 74 -4.71 45.59 10.58
N THR A 75 -4.74 45.21 11.85
CA THR A 75 -4.45 46.13 12.97
C THR A 75 -3.07 45.95 13.57
N SER A 76 -2.37 44.85 13.27
CA SER A 76 -1.13 44.45 13.94
C SER A 76 -1.28 44.37 15.47
N ALA A 77 -2.47 44.02 15.96
CA ALA A 77 -2.75 44.01 17.40
C ALA A 77 -2.06 42.83 18.10
N GLU A 78 -1.28 43.15 19.14
CA GLU A 78 -0.59 42.19 20.04
C GLU A 78 -1.37 41.93 21.36
N ASN A 79 -2.55 42.55 21.50
CA ASN A 79 -3.42 42.43 22.66
C ASN A 79 -4.88 42.57 22.27
N GLY A 80 -5.74 42.10 23.16
CA GLY A 80 -7.18 42.09 22.98
C GLY A 80 -7.80 40.89 23.69
N ASN A 81 -9.08 40.68 23.46
CA ASN A 81 -9.85 39.71 24.23
C ASN A 81 -10.54 38.64 23.37
N ILE A 82 -10.21 38.54 22.08
CA ILE A 82 -10.87 37.64 21.14
C ILE A 82 -10.15 36.29 21.04
N TRP A 83 -10.94 35.23 21.03
CA TRP A 83 -10.55 33.88 20.69
C TRP A 83 -11.34 33.41 19.47
N LYS A 84 -10.70 32.63 18.60
CA LYS A 84 -11.30 32.12 17.36
C LYS A 84 -11.27 30.60 17.26
N VAL A 85 -12.23 30.06 16.54
CA VAL A 85 -12.25 28.68 16.04
C VAL A 85 -12.63 28.70 14.56
N HIS A 86 -11.84 28.04 13.73
CA HIS A 86 -12.14 27.82 12.31
C HIS A 86 -12.73 26.42 12.09
N PHE A 87 -13.98 26.38 11.65
CA PHE A 87 -14.74 25.15 11.43
C PHE A 87 -15.14 25.01 9.97
N MET A 88 -14.88 23.85 9.39
CA MET A 88 -15.21 23.50 8.01
C MET A 88 -16.27 22.38 8.03
N PRO A 89 -17.57 22.72 7.95
CA PRO A 89 -18.64 21.72 8.03
C PRO A 89 -18.66 20.83 6.79
N ASN A 90 -18.64 19.51 6.99
CA ASN A 90 -18.66 18.52 5.92
C ASN A 90 -20.05 17.93 5.63
N HIS A 91 -21.10 18.38 6.33
CA HIS A 91 -22.47 17.95 6.08
C HIS A 91 -23.44 19.12 6.20
N THR A 92 -24.51 19.06 5.41
CA THR A 92 -25.63 19.99 5.52
C THR A 92 -26.54 19.67 6.72
N GLY A 93 -27.45 20.58 7.01
CA GLY A 93 -28.40 20.45 8.11
C GLY A 93 -27.99 21.24 9.36
N THR A 94 -28.61 20.91 10.49
CA THR A 94 -28.43 21.66 11.73
C THR A 94 -27.23 21.14 12.50
N TRP A 95 -26.24 22.03 12.68
CA TRP A 95 -25.12 21.83 13.56
C TRP A 95 -25.41 22.50 14.91
N SER A 96 -25.00 21.84 15.98
CA SER A 96 -24.91 22.41 17.31
C SER A 96 -23.45 22.48 17.73
N TYR A 97 -23.11 23.41 18.62
CA TYR A 97 -21.78 23.48 19.21
C TYR A 97 -21.83 23.63 20.72
N ASN A 98 -20.83 23.10 21.41
CA ASN A 98 -20.55 23.31 22.83
C ASN A 98 -19.08 23.65 23.06
N VAL A 99 -18.84 24.63 23.92
CA VAL A 99 -17.51 25.21 24.15
C VAL A 99 -16.91 24.73 25.47
N SER A 100 -15.64 24.32 25.42
CA SER A 100 -14.75 24.12 26.56
C SER A 100 -13.64 25.16 26.53
N PHE A 101 -13.65 26.10 27.49
CA PHE A 101 -12.62 27.12 27.64
C PHE A 101 -12.04 27.07 29.05
N ARG A 102 -10.79 26.62 29.13
CA ARG A 102 -10.15 26.29 30.40
C ARG A 102 -8.88 27.09 30.59
N LYS A 103 -8.47 27.24 31.84
CA LYS A 103 -7.18 27.81 32.24
C LYS A 103 -6.46 26.94 33.27
N GLY A 104 -5.14 26.84 33.14
CA GLY A 104 -4.25 26.14 34.07
C GLY A 104 -2.83 26.07 33.51
N ASP A 105 -1.86 25.62 34.29
CA ASP A 105 -0.48 25.53 33.84
C ASP A 105 -0.34 24.51 32.69
N ALA A 106 0.21 24.95 31.55
CA ALA A 106 0.50 24.11 30.37
C ALA A 106 -0.66 23.24 29.84
N ILE A 107 -1.91 23.65 30.08
CA ILE A 107 -3.07 22.83 29.73
C ILE A 107 -3.33 22.75 28.22
N ALA A 108 -2.77 23.66 27.42
CA ALA A 108 -2.92 23.63 25.96
C ALA A 108 -2.43 22.32 25.35
N VAL A 109 -1.39 21.71 25.94
CA VAL A 109 -0.74 20.48 25.47
C VAL A 109 -1.06 19.23 26.31
N SER A 110 -1.99 19.37 27.26
CA SER A 110 -2.42 18.27 28.13
C SER A 110 -3.37 17.31 27.41
N ASP A 111 -3.12 16.01 27.53
CA ASP A 111 -3.99 14.97 26.98
C ASP A 111 -5.31 14.82 27.77
N ASP A 112 -5.36 15.27 29.03
CA ASP A 112 -6.60 15.32 29.82
C ASP A 112 -7.50 16.48 29.34
N ALA A 113 -8.66 16.15 28.77
CA ALA A 113 -9.67 17.09 28.31
C ALA A 113 -10.25 18.00 29.42
N ASN A 114 -10.17 17.58 30.69
CA ASN A 114 -10.65 18.33 31.85
C ASN A 114 -9.52 19.06 32.61
N ALA A 115 -8.28 19.01 32.14
CA ALA A 115 -7.17 19.72 32.77
C ALA A 115 -7.46 21.22 32.99
N GLY A 116 -6.96 21.77 34.09
CA GLY A 116 -7.24 23.15 34.51
C GLY A 116 -8.67 23.35 35.02
N GLN A 117 -9.10 24.61 35.08
CA GLN A 117 -10.42 25.02 35.55
C GLN A 117 -11.20 25.73 34.43
N PRO A 118 -12.53 25.54 34.33
CA PRO A 118 -13.39 26.35 33.47
C PRO A 118 -13.20 27.86 33.72
N THR A 119 -13.27 28.68 32.68
CA THR A 119 -13.18 30.14 32.81
C THR A 119 -13.94 30.85 31.68
N GLY A 120 -14.19 32.15 31.83
CA GLY A 120 -14.76 32.98 30.77
C GLY A 120 -16.07 32.43 30.19
N PHE A 121 -16.04 32.07 28.91
CA PHE A 121 -17.18 31.60 28.12
C PHE A 121 -17.30 30.07 28.04
N ASP A 122 -16.66 29.32 28.95
CA ASP A 122 -16.86 27.87 29.10
C ASP A 122 -18.35 27.51 29.20
N GLY A 123 -18.75 26.44 28.51
CA GLY A 123 -20.13 25.99 28.45
C GLY A 123 -21.04 26.79 27.50
N ALA A 124 -20.53 27.82 26.83
CA ALA A 124 -21.27 28.47 25.76
C ALA A 124 -21.70 27.44 24.68
N SER A 125 -22.87 27.65 24.10
CA SER A 125 -23.43 26.73 23.11
C SER A 125 -24.39 27.43 22.16
N GLY A 126 -24.58 26.87 20.97
CA GLY A 126 -25.54 27.39 20.00
C GLY A 126 -25.82 26.40 18.89
N ILE A 127 -26.67 26.83 17.95
CA ILE A 127 -27.04 26.06 16.75
C ILE A 127 -26.98 26.96 15.52
N PHE A 128 -26.63 26.38 14.38
CA PHE A 128 -26.71 27.01 13.06
C PHE A 128 -27.04 25.97 12.01
N LYS A 129 -27.52 26.40 10.84
CA LYS A 129 -27.90 25.52 9.74
C LYS A 129 -26.92 25.69 8.59
N ILE A 130 -26.42 24.58 8.07
CA ILE A 130 -25.55 24.50 6.91
C ILE A 130 -26.35 24.10 5.67
N GLU A 131 -26.18 24.85 4.59
CA GLU A 131 -26.78 24.63 3.28
C GLU A 131 -25.80 23.96 2.31
N ASP A 132 -26.30 23.51 1.16
CA ASP A 132 -25.44 22.93 0.11
C ASP A 132 -24.54 24.02 -0.52
N SER A 133 -23.38 23.60 -1.03
CA SER A 133 -22.45 24.46 -1.77
C SER A 133 -22.49 24.14 -3.27
N SER A 134 -22.53 25.18 -4.10
CA SER A 134 -22.45 25.05 -5.57
C SER A 134 -21.03 25.18 -6.13
N GLU A 135 -20.06 25.57 -5.30
CA GLU A 135 -18.69 25.90 -5.74
C GLU A 135 -17.67 24.87 -5.27
N ARG A 136 -17.84 24.33 -4.05
CA ARG A 136 -16.90 23.41 -3.41
C ARG A 136 -17.40 21.98 -3.47
N THR A 137 -17.67 21.50 -4.69
CA THR A 137 -18.40 20.25 -4.95
C THR A 137 -17.54 18.99 -4.86
N ASP A 138 -16.21 19.12 -4.90
CA ASP A 138 -15.31 17.97 -4.73
C ASP A 138 -15.01 17.68 -3.24
N GLY A 139 -15.22 18.64 -2.35
CA GLY A 139 -14.94 18.52 -0.91
C GLY A 139 -13.44 18.47 -0.56
N ARG A 140 -13.13 17.98 0.63
CA ARG A 140 -11.75 17.85 1.17
C ARG A 140 -10.98 16.73 0.48
N LEU A 141 -9.65 16.87 0.38
CA LEU A 141 -8.76 15.75 0.07
C LEU A 141 -8.56 14.87 1.31
N ILE A 142 -8.87 13.59 1.17
CA ILE A 142 -8.75 12.61 2.25
C ILE A 142 -7.83 11.46 1.85
N TYR A 143 -7.10 10.96 2.84
CA TYR A 143 -6.48 9.64 2.75
C TYR A 143 -7.50 8.58 3.18
N ASN A 144 -7.70 7.56 2.35
CA ASN A 144 -8.70 6.51 2.58
C ASN A 144 -8.09 5.10 2.62
N GLY A 145 -6.78 4.98 2.83
CA GLY A 145 -6.07 3.69 2.78
C GLY A 145 -5.60 3.28 1.38
N SER A 146 -5.87 4.09 0.35
CA SER A 146 -5.44 3.80 -1.03
C SER A 146 -4.15 4.53 -1.42
N ARG A 147 -3.58 4.15 -2.58
CA ARG A 147 -2.33 4.74 -3.13
C ARG A 147 -2.41 6.23 -3.47
N TYR A 148 -3.60 6.83 -3.50
CA TYR A 148 -3.81 8.23 -3.85
C TYR A 148 -4.74 8.91 -2.85
N LEU A 149 -4.57 10.22 -2.68
CA LEU A 149 -5.58 11.05 -2.04
C LEU A 149 -6.85 11.09 -2.91
N ILE A 150 -7.99 11.25 -2.25
CA ILE A 150 -9.30 11.22 -2.89
C ILE A 150 -10.10 12.45 -2.46
N HIS A 151 -10.76 13.10 -3.41
CA HIS A 151 -11.76 14.12 -3.10
C HIS A 151 -12.98 13.48 -2.41
N GLU A 152 -13.30 13.94 -1.21
CA GLU A 152 -14.28 13.30 -0.34
C GLU A 152 -15.67 13.21 -0.97
N GLU A 153 -16.13 14.22 -1.72
CA GLU A 153 -17.47 14.19 -2.30
C GLU A 153 -17.50 13.49 -3.65
N SER A 154 -16.62 13.90 -4.57
CA SER A 154 -16.63 13.38 -5.95
C SER A 154 -15.96 12.02 -6.11
N LYS A 155 -15.23 11.57 -5.09
CA LYS A 155 -14.44 10.33 -5.07
C LYS A 155 -13.37 10.26 -6.16
N LYS A 156 -13.00 11.39 -6.75
CA LYS A 156 -11.95 11.47 -7.75
C LYS A 156 -10.57 11.31 -7.08
N PRO A 157 -9.68 10.48 -7.63
CA PRO A 157 -8.28 10.46 -7.19
C PRO A 157 -7.56 11.75 -7.56
N PHE A 158 -6.61 12.14 -6.72
CA PHE A 158 -5.80 13.35 -6.87
C PHE A 158 -4.36 13.01 -7.26
N LEU A 159 -3.81 13.79 -8.19
CA LEU A 159 -2.38 13.79 -8.52
C LEU A 159 -1.81 15.17 -8.26
N LYS A 160 -0.73 15.22 -7.49
CA LYS A 160 -0.02 16.43 -7.12
C LYS A 160 0.88 16.94 -8.26
N GLY A 161 0.87 18.25 -8.48
CA GLY A 161 1.78 18.98 -9.36
C GLY A 161 1.97 20.39 -8.82
N GLY A 162 3.15 20.70 -8.30
CA GLY A 162 3.35 21.93 -7.55
C GLY A 162 4.78 22.44 -7.53
N THR A 163 4.99 23.46 -6.71
CA THR A 163 6.31 24.05 -6.46
C THR A 163 6.81 23.57 -5.11
N ASP A 164 8.07 23.14 -5.05
CA ASP A 164 8.78 22.81 -3.81
C ASP A 164 9.65 23.97 -3.32
N SER A 165 9.73 25.03 -4.11
CA SER A 165 10.54 26.23 -3.81
C SER A 165 9.72 27.53 -3.97
N PRO A 166 10.08 28.59 -3.23
CA PRO A 166 11.10 28.61 -2.18
C PRO A 166 10.61 27.99 -0.88
N GLU A 167 11.49 27.30 -0.14
CA GLU A 167 11.17 26.76 1.20
C GLU A 167 10.68 27.87 2.15
N ASN A 168 11.25 29.07 2.04
CA ASN A 168 11.01 30.24 2.86
C ASN A 168 9.97 31.19 2.25
N LEU A 169 8.96 30.62 1.55
CA LEU A 169 7.82 31.37 0.99
C LEU A 169 7.25 32.43 1.94
N LEU A 170 7.16 32.08 3.23
CA LEU A 170 6.61 32.91 4.29
C LEU A 170 7.57 34.01 4.81
N GLY A 171 8.81 34.07 4.34
CA GLY A 171 9.79 35.14 4.56
C GLY A 171 9.46 36.44 3.80
N TYR A 172 8.17 36.75 3.68
CA TYR A 172 7.66 37.84 2.86
C TYR A 172 7.64 39.17 3.62
N PHE A 173 8.23 40.21 3.02
CA PHE A 173 8.53 41.49 3.67
C PHE A 173 7.33 42.30 4.19
N GLU A 174 6.10 42.02 3.72
CA GLU A 174 4.90 42.73 4.16
C GLU A 174 4.15 42.02 5.29
N PHE A 175 4.61 40.83 5.71
CA PHE A 175 4.17 40.23 6.95
C PHE A 175 4.76 40.96 8.16
N ASP A 176 3.97 41.07 9.22
CA ASP A 176 4.40 41.67 10.48
C ASP A 176 5.52 40.85 11.12
N GLN A 177 6.52 41.50 11.71
CA GLN A 177 7.67 40.88 12.38
C GLN A 177 8.36 39.74 11.60
N THR A 178 8.44 39.89 10.27
CA THR A 178 9.13 38.96 9.37
C THR A 178 10.35 39.66 8.74
N PRO A 179 11.51 39.00 8.65
CA PRO A 179 12.63 39.49 7.85
C PRO A 179 12.22 39.77 6.40
N PRO A 180 12.72 40.86 5.77
CA PRO A 180 12.31 41.24 4.42
C PRO A 180 13.08 40.44 3.34
N SER A 181 13.02 39.11 3.40
CA SER A 181 13.76 38.21 2.49
C SER A 181 13.16 38.20 1.09
N HIS A 182 11.82 38.15 0.98
CA HIS A 182 11.12 38.07 -0.29
C HIS A 182 10.21 39.25 -0.57
N LYS A 183 10.04 39.57 -1.86
CA LYS A 183 9.10 40.61 -2.31
C LYS A 183 8.12 40.21 -3.40
N TYR A 184 8.47 39.22 -4.22
CA TYR A 184 7.69 38.71 -5.36
C TYR A 184 7.23 39.82 -6.32
N GLU A 185 7.99 40.93 -6.45
CA GLU A 185 7.61 42.10 -7.26
C GLU A 185 7.15 41.77 -8.69
N PRO A 186 7.77 40.80 -9.40
CA PRO A 186 7.32 40.38 -10.73
C PRO A 186 5.87 39.88 -10.81
N HIS A 187 5.31 39.44 -9.69
CA HIS A 187 3.94 38.91 -9.58
C HIS A 187 2.88 39.96 -9.25
N ALA A 188 3.24 41.23 -9.06
CA ALA A 188 2.28 42.32 -8.89
C ALA A 188 1.25 42.40 -10.05
N GLN A 189 1.66 41.97 -11.25
CA GLN A 189 0.82 41.93 -12.45
C GLN A 189 -0.24 40.81 -12.45
N ASP A 190 -0.07 39.78 -11.62
CA ASP A 190 -0.98 38.64 -11.55
C ASP A 190 -2.09 38.84 -10.52
N TRP A 191 -1.92 39.80 -9.60
CA TRP A 191 -2.96 40.20 -8.66
C TRP A 191 -4.13 40.83 -9.42
N LYS A 192 -5.34 40.39 -9.11
CA LYS A 192 -6.58 40.80 -9.77
C LYS A 192 -7.46 41.58 -8.81
N SER A 193 -8.29 42.47 -9.37
CA SER A 193 -9.29 43.18 -8.58
C SER A 193 -10.24 42.20 -7.91
N GLY A 194 -10.30 42.23 -6.58
CA GLY A 194 -11.12 41.33 -5.78
C GLY A 194 -10.29 40.30 -5.00
N ASP A 195 -9.03 40.09 -5.39
CA ASP A 195 -8.09 39.28 -4.62
C ASP A 195 -7.82 39.91 -3.24
N PRO A 196 -7.51 39.09 -2.22
CA PRO A 196 -7.32 39.60 -0.88
C PRO A 196 -6.05 40.45 -0.74
N THR A 197 -6.08 41.34 0.24
CA THR A 197 -4.96 42.17 0.72
C THR A 197 -5.19 42.48 2.19
N TRP A 198 -4.16 42.93 2.89
CA TRP A 198 -4.30 43.52 4.23
C TRP A 198 -3.69 44.93 4.29
N GLN A 199 -3.98 45.69 5.35
CA GLN A 199 -3.39 47.00 5.67
C GLN A 199 -3.34 47.96 4.48
N ASN A 200 -4.47 48.13 3.80
CA ASN A 200 -4.61 48.99 2.63
C ASN A 200 -3.72 48.61 1.42
N GLY A 201 -3.57 47.31 1.17
CA GLY A 201 -3.04 46.80 -0.10
C GLY A 201 -1.72 46.05 -0.01
N LYS A 202 -1.26 45.70 1.20
CA LYS A 202 -0.18 44.72 1.39
C LYS A 202 -0.61 43.33 0.94
N GLY A 203 0.34 42.50 0.54
CA GLY A 203 0.12 41.11 0.14
C GLY A 203 -0.07 40.89 -1.35
N LYS A 204 -0.15 41.95 -2.15
CA LYS A 204 -0.51 41.81 -3.58
C LYS A 204 0.43 40.90 -4.35
N ASN A 205 1.73 40.99 -4.07
CA ASN A 205 2.74 40.28 -4.83
C ASN A 205 2.72 38.77 -4.54
N ILE A 206 2.65 38.38 -3.26
CA ILE A 206 2.56 36.96 -2.89
C ILE A 206 1.25 36.34 -3.38
N ILE A 207 0.12 37.05 -3.25
CA ILE A 207 -1.17 36.63 -3.80
C ILE A 207 -1.13 36.48 -5.33
N GLY A 208 -0.48 37.41 -6.02
CA GLY A 208 -0.23 37.33 -7.45
C GLY A 208 0.62 36.10 -7.83
N GLY A 209 1.63 35.76 -7.03
CA GLY A 209 2.46 34.56 -7.23
C GLY A 209 1.61 33.29 -7.23
N MET A 210 0.70 33.19 -6.27
CA MET A 210 -0.23 32.06 -6.16
C MET A 210 -1.21 32.00 -7.34
N ASN A 211 -1.72 33.16 -7.79
CA ASN A 211 -2.53 33.24 -9.01
C ASN A 211 -1.78 32.74 -10.24
N TYR A 212 -0.49 33.09 -10.36
CA TYR A 212 0.33 32.64 -11.48
C TYR A 212 0.46 31.12 -11.47
N LEU A 213 0.86 30.50 -10.35
CA LEU A 213 0.98 29.05 -10.23
C LEU A 213 -0.34 28.32 -10.54
N ALA A 214 -1.45 28.78 -9.96
CA ALA A 214 -2.77 28.24 -10.24
C ALA A 214 -3.16 28.40 -11.72
N SER A 215 -2.81 29.53 -12.36
CA SER A 215 -3.06 29.73 -13.79
C SER A 215 -2.28 28.77 -14.70
N LYS A 216 -1.20 28.19 -14.19
CA LYS A 216 -0.42 27.13 -14.85
C LYS A 216 -0.91 25.73 -14.55
N GLY A 217 -2.00 25.60 -13.79
CA GLY A 217 -2.60 24.33 -13.43
C GLY A 217 -1.84 23.58 -12.33
N MET A 218 -0.94 24.26 -11.61
CA MET A 218 -0.38 23.71 -10.38
C MET A 218 -1.48 23.63 -9.33
N ASN A 219 -1.39 22.62 -8.46
CA ASN A 219 -2.38 22.30 -7.45
C ASN A 219 -1.75 22.03 -6.07
N SER A 220 -0.48 22.39 -5.87
CA SER A 220 0.21 22.29 -4.58
C SER A 220 1.32 23.33 -4.43
N VAL A 221 1.54 23.79 -3.20
CA VAL A 221 2.58 24.74 -2.81
C VAL A 221 3.22 24.29 -1.51
N TYR A 222 4.51 24.03 -1.57
CA TYR A 222 5.40 23.75 -0.44
C TYR A 222 5.82 25.02 0.30
N PHE A 223 5.95 24.93 1.62
CA PHE A 223 6.64 25.93 2.45
C PHE A 223 6.93 25.42 3.86
N LEU A 224 8.03 25.92 4.44
CA LEU A 224 8.32 25.79 5.86
C LEU A 224 7.51 26.81 6.66
N THR A 225 7.01 26.38 7.82
CA THR A 225 6.43 27.30 8.83
C THR A 225 7.43 27.67 9.92
N MET A 226 8.60 27.04 9.92
CA MET A 226 9.70 27.30 10.85
C MET A 226 11.02 26.80 10.24
N ASN A 227 11.97 27.71 10.02
CA ASN A 227 13.32 27.39 9.53
C ASN A 227 14.43 28.01 10.42
N VAL A 228 14.13 28.25 11.69
CA VAL A 228 15.08 28.88 12.63
C VAL A 228 16.29 27.98 12.82
N GLN A 229 17.50 28.52 12.69
CA GLN A 229 18.79 27.81 12.67
C GLN A 229 19.00 26.91 11.44
N GLY A 230 18.09 26.95 10.47
CA GLY A 230 18.22 26.27 9.19
C GLY A 230 18.72 27.16 8.06
N ASP A 231 18.39 26.77 6.83
CA ASP A 231 18.95 27.34 5.61
C ASP A 231 18.48 28.79 5.38
N GLY A 232 17.17 29.04 5.36
CA GLY A 232 16.64 30.40 5.23
C GLY A 232 16.75 31.25 6.51
N ASN A 233 16.55 30.65 7.68
CA ASN A 233 16.56 31.30 9.01
C ASN A 233 15.80 32.65 9.06
N ASP A 234 14.61 32.67 8.50
CA ASP A 234 13.78 33.88 8.30
C ASP A 234 12.27 33.64 8.44
N VAL A 235 11.84 32.41 8.72
CA VAL A 235 10.46 32.03 8.94
C VAL A 235 10.28 31.45 10.33
N TRP A 236 9.35 32.02 11.09
CA TRP A 236 8.88 31.48 12.36
C TRP A 236 7.49 32.02 12.72
N PRO A 237 6.68 31.25 13.47
CA PRO A 237 5.33 31.66 13.87
C PRO A 237 5.31 32.51 15.16
N TRP A 238 6.47 32.67 15.81
CA TRP A 238 6.60 33.32 17.11
C TRP A 238 6.79 34.83 17.04
N ILE A 239 6.67 35.50 18.19
CA ILE A 239 6.91 36.95 18.34
C ILE A 239 8.38 37.34 18.14
N ASN A 240 9.31 36.38 18.08
CA ASN A 240 10.68 36.58 17.62
C ASN A 240 11.38 35.22 17.39
N GLU A 241 12.54 35.25 16.73
CA GLU A 241 13.36 34.08 16.37
C GLU A 241 13.78 33.20 17.56
N ASN A 242 13.82 33.72 18.79
CA ASN A 242 14.31 33.01 20.00
C ASN A 242 13.17 32.51 20.91
N GLU A 243 11.91 32.83 20.61
CA GLU A 243 10.74 32.43 21.40
C GLU A 243 10.16 31.10 20.91
N ARG A 244 9.59 30.27 21.80
CA ARG A 244 9.04 28.93 21.49
C ARG A 244 7.65 28.66 22.05
N TYR A 245 7.11 29.59 22.84
CA TYR A 245 5.85 29.45 23.56
C TYR A 245 4.85 30.58 23.28
N ARG A 246 5.24 31.64 22.58
CA ARG A 246 4.39 32.81 22.29
C ARG A 246 4.36 33.12 20.80
N PHE A 247 3.16 33.17 20.25
CA PHE A 247 2.93 33.30 18.82
C PHE A 247 2.62 34.75 18.45
N ASP A 248 3.03 35.13 17.25
CA ASP A 248 2.71 36.41 16.65
C ASP A 248 1.34 36.30 15.96
N VAL A 249 0.33 36.90 16.58
CA VAL A 249 -1.06 36.72 16.16
C VAL A 249 -1.34 37.47 14.86
N SER A 250 -0.74 38.63 14.63
CA SER A 250 -0.96 39.40 13.39
C SER A 250 -0.28 38.75 12.20
N LYS A 251 0.97 38.28 12.34
CA LYS A 251 1.68 37.49 11.32
C LYS A 251 0.87 36.26 10.92
N LEU A 252 0.44 35.45 11.89
CA LEU A 252 -0.32 34.23 11.62
C LEU A 252 -1.71 34.54 11.01
N ALA A 253 -2.31 35.69 11.33
CA ALA A 253 -3.53 36.14 10.69
C ALA A 253 -3.30 36.59 9.23
N GLN A 254 -2.13 37.13 8.90
CA GLN A 254 -1.75 37.47 7.53
C GLN A 254 -1.40 36.24 6.70
N TRP A 255 -0.77 35.22 7.30
CA TRP A 255 -0.59 33.90 6.66
C TRP A 255 -1.93 33.29 6.28
N GLU A 256 -2.92 33.34 7.17
CA GLU A 256 -4.27 32.84 6.91
C GLU A 256 -4.93 33.52 5.70
N VAL A 257 -4.67 34.82 5.45
CA VAL A 257 -5.18 35.51 4.25
C VAL A 257 -4.61 34.89 2.97
N VAL A 258 -3.33 34.51 2.98
CA VAL A 258 -2.69 33.83 1.85
C VAL A 258 -3.23 32.41 1.72
N PHE A 259 -3.35 31.67 2.82
CA PHE A 259 -3.82 30.29 2.83
C PHE A 259 -5.28 30.14 2.40
N ASP A 260 -6.17 31.05 2.81
CA ASP A 260 -7.52 31.14 2.28
C ASP A 260 -7.54 31.30 0.75
N HIS A 261 -6.58 32.09 0.23
CA HIS A 261 -6.46 32.30 -1.21
C HIS A 261 -5.95 31.05 -1.93
N LEU A 262 -4.96 30.34 -1.37
CA LEU A 262 -4.51 29.04 -1.90
C LEU A 262 -5.69 28.04 -1.96
N ASP A 263 -6.45 27.93 -0.88
CA ASP A 263 -7.59 27.02 -0.79
C ASP A 263 -8.69 27.38 -1.82
N ASN A 264 -8.96 28.67 -2.03
CA ASN A 264 -9.87 29.14 -3.09
C ASN A 264 -9.37 28.85 -4.52
N LEU A 265 -8.06 28.82 -4.72
CA LEU A 265 -7.44 28.47 -6.00
C LEU A 265 -7.35 26.95 -6.23
N GLY A 266 -7.63 26.14 -5.20
CA GLY A 266 -7.43 24.68 -5.25
C GLY A 266 -5.96 24.27 -5.14
N LEU A 267 -5.13 25.11 -4.54
CA LEU A 267 -3.73 24.80 -4.22
C LEU A 267 -3.68 24.10 -2.87
N MET A 268 -3.19 22.86 -2.84
CA MET A 268 -2.87 22.15 -1.61
C MET A 268 -1.77 22.88 -0.85
N LEU A 269 -1.94 23.02 0.47
CA LEU A 269 -0.92 23.52 1.37
C LEU A 269 -0.02 22.34 1.77
N HIS A 270 1.22 22.30 1.28
CA HIS A 270 2.22 21.36 1.74
C HIS A 270 3.05 22.04 2.84
N ILE A 271 2.63 21.80 4.09
CA ILE A 271 3.14 22.49 5.28
C ILE A 271 4.25 21.67 5.91
N VAL A 272 5.46 22.20 5.91
CA VAL A 272 6.62 21.55 6.50
C VAL A 272 7.00 22.24 7.81
N THR A 273 7.27 21.41 8.82
CA THR A 273 7.32 21.88 10.21
C THR A 273 8.73 22.13 10.75
N GLN A 274 9.75 21.68 10.04
CA GLN A 274 11.17 21.75 10.41
C GLN A 274 12.02 21.17 9.27
N GLU A 275 13.34 21.24 9.40
CA GLU A 275 14.34 20.67 8.49
C GLU A 275 15.43 19.94 9.30
N THR A 276 16.39 19.30 8.61
CA THR A 276 17.50 18.55 9.24
C THR A 276 18.28 19.37 10.26
N GLU A 277 18.49 20.65 9.98
CA GLU A 277 19.28 21.59 10.76
C GLU A 277 18.62 21.90 12.11
N ASN A 278 17.29 21.93 12.15
CA ASN A 278 16.52 22.40 13.30
C ASN A 278 15.53 21.37 13.86
N GLU A 279 15.56 20.11 13.41
CA GLU A 279 14.67 19.07 13.92
C GLU A 279 14.80 18.85 15.44
N LEU A 280 15.94 19.20 16.04
CA LEU A 280 16.17 19.14 17.48
C LEU A 280 15.84 20.44 18.25
N LEU A 281 15.45 21.51 17.54
CA LEU A 281 15.25 22.83 18.13
C LEU A 281 14.14 22.84 19.18
N LEU A 282 13.03 22.13 18.91
CA LEU A 282 11.92 21.98 19.84
C LEU A 282 12.13 20.71 20.66
N ASP A 283 12.21 20.87 21.98
CA ASP A 283 12.27 19.79 22.95
C ASP A 283 13.34 18.72 22.63
N ILE A 284 14.52 19.14 22.14
CA ILE A 284 15.62 18.24 21.73
C ILE A 284 15.18 17.14 20.75
N GLY A 285 14.20 17.42 19.90
CA GLY A 285 13.63 16.49 18.92
C GLY A 285 12.36 15.78 19.39
N GLN A 286 12.10 15.74 20.69
CA GLN A 286 10.99 14.96 21.23
C GLN A 286 9.64 15.66 21.03
N LEU A 287 8.55 14.90 21.14
CA LEU A 287 7.18 15.46 21.24
C LEU A 287 6.92 15.99 22.67
N GLY A 288 7.66 17.02 23.05
CA GLY A 288 7.55 17.71 24.34
C GLY A 288 6.54 18.87 24.31
N VAL A 289 6.73 19.84 25.21
CA VAL A 289 5.77 20.94 25.40
C VAL A 289 5.85 21.93 24.24
N GLN A 290 7.05 22.31 23.79
CA GLN A 290 7.24 23.28 22.73
C GLN A 290 6.66 22.78 21.40
N ARG A 291 6.98 21.54 21.04
CA ARG A 291 6.53 20.89 19.81
C ARG A 291 5.01 20.66 19.81
N LYS A 292 4.45 20.13 20.90
CA LYS A 292 2.99 19.96 21.01
C LYS A 292 2.25 21.30 20.89
N LEU A 293 2.78 22.36 21.51
CA LEU A 293 2.18 23.68 21.46
C LEU A 293 2.25 24.26 20.04
N TYR A 294 3.41 24.18 19.39
CA TYR A 294 3.60 24.57 17.99
C TYR A 294 2.63 23.85 17.05
N TYR A 295 2.58 22.53 17.09
CA TYR A 295 1.65 21.75 16.26
C TYR A 295 0.19 22.05 16.57
N ARG A 296 -0.17 22.21 17.85
CA ARG A 296 -1.53 22.59 18.22
C ARG A 296 -1.92 23.93 17.63
N GLU A 297 -1.03 24.91 17.63
CA GLU A 297 -1.30 26.24 17.09
C GLU A 297 -1.50 26.18 15.56
N LEU A 298 -0.64 25.44 14.84
CA LEU A 298 -0.81 25.21 13.41
C LEU A 298 -2.15 24.52 13.10
N ILE A 299 -2.51 23.48 13.87
CA ILE A 299 -3.77 22.76 13.69
C ILE A 299 -4.98 23.68 13.95
N ALA A 300 -4.97 24.45 15.04
CA ALA A 300 -6.08 25.33 15.42
C ALA A 300 -6.33 26.43 14.39
N ARG A 301 -5.27 26.92 13.75
CA ARG A 301 -5.37 27.97 12.74
C ARG A 301 -5.66 27.40 11.35
N PHE A 302 -4.93 26.38 10.92
CA PHE A 302 -4.85 26.04 9.50
C PHE A 302 -5.48 24.70 9.10
N ALA A 303 -5.73 23.75 10.02
CA ALA A 303 -6.18 22.40 9.65
C ALA A 303 -7.53 22.35 8.89
N HIS A 304 -8.30 23.44 8.92
CA HIS A 304 -9.62 23.54 8.32
C HIS A 304 -9.59 23.69 6.78
N HIS A 305 -8.46 24.08 6.16
CA HIS A 305 -8.31 24.15 4.69
C HIS A 305 -8.55 22.78 4.04
N LEU A 306 -9.07 22.72 2.81
CA LEU A 306 -9.59 21.49 2.19
C LEU A 306 -8.49 20.54 1.68
N ALA A 307 -7.27 21.02 1.48
CA ALA A 307 -6.16 20.23 0.97
C ALA A 307 -4.89 20.58 1.75
N ILE A 308 -4.49 19.68 2.66
CA ILE A 308 -3.29 19.84 3.49
C ILE A 308 -2.45 18.58 3.44
N THR A 309 -1.13 18.79 3.29
CA THR A 309 -0.10 17.83 3.68
C THR A 309 0.61 18.37 4.91
N TRP A 310 0.57 17.63 6.03
CA TRP A 310 1.44 17.84 7.17
C TRP A 310 2.73 17.06 6.95
N ASN A 311 3.83 17.75 6.66
CA ASN A 311 5.14 17.13 6.53
C ASN A 311 5.92 17.28 7.85
N LEU A 312 6.33 16.14 8.39
CA LEU A 312 6.98 16.06 9.70
C LEU A 312 8.35 16.75 9.72
N GLY A 313 8.99 16.93 8.58
CA GLY A 313 10.21 17.70 8.43
C GLY A 313 11.03 17.26 7.23
N GLU A 314 11.73 18.21 6.60
CA GLU A 314 12.71 17.98 5.53
C GLU A 314 13.84 17.07 5.99
N GLU A 315 14.29 16.20 5.06
CA GLU A 315 15.42 15.29 5.23
C GLU A 315 15.52 14.71 6.66
N ASN A 316 14.40 14.27 7.22
CA ASN A 316 14.31 14.15 8.66
C ASN A 316 15.10 12.96 9.22
N GLY A 317 16.18 13.24 9.93
CA GLY A 317 17.00 12.27 10.62
C GLY A 317 18.48 12.59 10.59
N PRO A 318 19.29 11.83 11.34
CA PRO A 318 20.71 12.08 11.42
C PRO A 318 21.41 11.84 10.09
N VAL A 319 22.20 12.83 9.67
CA VAL A 319 23.13 12.75 8.54
C VAL A 319 24.56 12.98 9.01
N HIS A 320 25.55 12.75 8.13
CA HIS A 320 26.96 12.80 8.52
C HIS A 320 27.42 14.16 9.09
N TRP A 321 26.79 15.27 8.67
CA TRP A 321 27.08 16.63 9.16
C TRP A 321 26.13 17.10 10.28
N SER A 322 24.96 16.45 10.45
CA SER A 322 24.05 16.60 11.59
C SER A 322 23.82 15.22 12.25
N PRO A 323 24.82 14.68 12.98
CA PRO A 323 24.80 13.28 13.43
C PRO A 323 23.83 13.01 14.59
N LYS A 324 23.11 14.03 15.06
CA LYS A 324 22.05 13.90 16.05
C LYS A 324 20.77 14.40 15.39
N GLY A 325 19.77 13.53 15.33
CA GLY A 325 18.48 13.83 14.75
C GLY A 325 17.38 13.06 15.48
N GLN A 326 16.14 13.24 15.03
CA GLN A 326 15.00 12.51 15.58
C GLN A 326 15.12 11.01 15.29
N ASP A 327 14.62 10.21 16.23
CA ASP A 327 14.53 8.76 16.06
C ASP A 327 13.13 8.31 15.60
N ASP A 328 12.95 7.01 15.38
CA ASP A 328 11.68 6.46 14.93
C ASP A 328 10.55 6.67 15.93
N ALA A 329 10.85 6.73 17.24
CA ALA A 329 9.85 6.96 18.26
C ALA A 329 9.36 8.42 18.22
N ASP A 330 10.26 9.37 18.00
CA ASP A 330 9.92 10.79 17.81
C ASP A 330 9.01 10.98 16.58
N ARG A 331 9.40 10.44 15.41
CA ARG A 331 8.59 10.48 14.18
C ARG A 331 7.20 9.87 14.39
N LYS A 332 7.15 8.69 15.03
CA LYS A 332 5.88 8.00 15.35
C LYS A 332 5.01 8.84 16.28
N ALA A 333 5.58 9.46 17.29
CA ALA A 333 4.86 10.32 18.22
C ALA A 333 4.29 11.56 17.51
N MET A 334 5.08 12.21 16.66
CA MET A 334 4.65 13.39 15.89
C MET A 334 3.52 13.06 14.92
N ALA A 335 3.66 12.01 14.11
CA ALA A 335 2.63 11.59 13.17
C ALA A 335 1.30 11.27 13.89
N LYS A 336 1.40 10.52 15.00
CA LYS A 336 0.25 10.20 15.86
C LYS A 336 -0.40 11.46 16.43
N TYR A 337 0.39 12.44 16.87
CA TYR A 337 -0.14 13.68 17.42
C TYR A 337 -0.94 14.47 16.38
N PHE A 338 -0.44 14.62 15.15
CA PHE A 338 -1.19 15.23 14.05
C PHE A 338 -2.49 14.47 13.80
N LYS A 339 -2.41 13.15 13.58
CA LYS A 339 -3.61 12.33 13.31
C LYS A 339 -4.62 12.33 14.46
N GLN A 340 -4.20 12.46 15.73
CA GLN A 340 -5.13 12.47 16.85
C GLN A 340 -5.71 13.86 17.13
N THR A 341 -4.91 14.92 16.96
CA THR A 341 -5.27 16.31 17.32
C THR A 341 -5.94 17.06 16.19
N ASP A 342 -5.58 16.77 14.93
CA ASP A 342 -6.23 17.35 13.75
C ASP A 342 -7.69 16.86 13.68
N PRO A 343 -8.69 17.77 13.71
CA PRO A 343 -10.11 17.40 13.64
C PRO A 343 -10.50 16.75 12.31
N TYR A 344 -9.75 17.01 11.24
CA TYR A 344 -10.06 16.61 9.87
C TYR A 344 -9.18 15.46 9.36
N LYS A 345 -8.20 15.01 10.16
CA LYS A 345 -7.33 13.85 9.84
C LYS A 345 -6.59 14.01 8.52
N ASN A 346 -6.09 15.23 8.25
CA ASN A 346 -5.35 15.56 7.03
C ASN A 346 -4.17 14.61 6.79
N PHE A 347 -3.69 14.61 5.55
CA PHE A 347 -2.60 13.76 5.07
C PHE A 347 -1.29 14.07 5.82
N VAL A 348 -0.59 13.04 6.30
CA VAL A 348 0.66 13.19 7.08
C VAL A 348 1.80 12.42 6.40
N VAL A 349 2.90 13.12 6.11
CA VAL A 349 4.06 12.56 5.41
C VAL A 349 5.38 12.82 6.13
N LEU A 350 6.41 12.10 5.73
CA LEU A 350 7.79 12.30 6.15
C LEU A 350 8.65 12.59 4.92
N HIS A 351 9.33 13.73 4.91
CA HIS A 351 10.33 13.99 3.88
C HIS A 351 11.55 13.08 4.05
N THR A 352 12.09 12.56 2.95
CA THR A 352 13.21 11.61 3.00
C THR A 352 14.55 12.27 2.73
N HIS A 353 15.65 11.59 3.07
CA HIS A 353 16.97 11.93 2.52
C HIS A 353 17.06 11.62 1.02
N SER A 354 18.05 12.23 0.37
CA SER A 354 18.28 12.17 -1.07
C SER A 354 18.83 10.84 -1.63
N VAL A 355 19.38 9.98 -0.77
CA VAL A 355 20.04 8.72 -1.15
C VAL A 355 19.14 7.52 -0.80
N PRO A 356 18.77 6.65 -1.76
CA PRO A 356 17.82 5.55 -1.52
C PRO A 356 18.16 4.61 -0.35
N GLU A 357 19.44 4.31 -0.11
CA GLU A 357 19.86 3.48 1.02
C GLU A 357 19.67 4.16 2.38
N GLU A 358 19.73 5.49 2.43
CA GLU A 358 19.47 6.26 3.64
C GLU A 358 17.96 6.33 3.91
N GLN A 359 17.14 6.43 2.86
CA GLN A 359 15.67 6.34 2.99
C GLN A 359 15.24 5.02 3.63
N ASP A 360 15.91 3.91 3.30
CA ASP A 360 15.63 2.61 3.90
C ASP A 360 15.74 2.59 5.42
N LEU A 361 16.69 3.36 5.98
CA LEU A 361 16.92 3.39 7.42
C LEU A 361 15.73 3.99 8.17
N PHE A 362 15.05 4.97 7.58
CA PHE A 362 14.00 5.74 8.24
C PHE A 362 12.59 5.35 7.81
N LEU A 363 12.40 4.85 6.58
CA LEU A 363 11.07 4.45 6.11
C LEU A 363 10.72 3.00 6.45
N ASN A 364 11.66 2.06 6.41
CA ASN A 364 11.35 0.66 6.73
C ASN A 364 10.74 0.46 8.14
N PRO A 365 11.23 1.15 9.20
CA PRO A 365 10.62 1.06 10.54
C PRO A 365 9.21 1.67 10.65
N LEU A 366 8.77 2.41 9.64
CA LEU A 366 7.49 3.13 9.58
C LEU A 366 6.47 2.45 8.66
N LEU A 367 6.88 1.47 7.84
CA LEU A 367 5.97 0.70 7.00
C LEU A 367 4.84 0.06 7.82
N GLY A 368 3.59 0.28 7.40
CA GLY A 368 2.41 -0.21 8.10
C GLY A 368 2.02 0.57 9.37
N TYR A 369 2.72 1.66 9.71
CA TYR A 369 2.33 2.50 10.83
C TYR A 369 1.12 3.37 10.46
N GLU A 370 -0.01 3.13 11.13
CA GLU A 370 -1.34 3.69 10.79
C GLU A 370 -1.43 5.23 10.78
N PHE A 371 -0.47 5.94 11.39
CA PHE A 371 -0.50 7.40 11.50
C PHE A 371 0.40 8.12 10.49
N LEU A 372 1.18 7.40 9.68
CA LEU A 372 2.00 7.98 8.60
C LEU A 372 1.48 7.51 7.25
N ASP A 373 1.06 8.44 6.39
CA ASP A 373 0.36 8.12 5.15
C ASP A 373 1.29 7.98 3.94
N GLY A 374 2.58 8.32 4.08
CA GLY A 374 3.59 8.05 3.07
C GLY A 374 4.82 8.97 3.13
N PRO A 375 5.76 8.79 2.19
CA PRO A 375 6.93 9.65 2.06
C PRO A 375 6.69 10.85 1.14
N ALA A 376 7.39 11.94 1.45
CA ALA A 376 7.73 13.04 0.55
C ALA A 376 9.15 12.74 0.05
N ILE A 377 9.31 12.18 -1.15
CA ILE A 377 10.60 11.65 -1.60
C ILE A 377 11.50 12.78 -2.10
N GLN A 378 12.73 12.81 -1.58
CA GLN A 378 13.88 13.47 -2.22
C GLN A 378 14.76 12.45 -2.94
N ILE A 379 15.24 12.76 -4.14
CA ILE A 379 16.24 11.94 -4.84
C ILE A 379 17.35 12.77 -5.46
N HIS A 380 18.61 12.47 -5.13
CA HIS A 380 19.76 13.18 -5.69
C HIS A 380 19.95 12.96 -7.20
N HIS A 381 19.71 11.73 -7.67
CA HIS A 381 19.91 11.30 -9.05
C HIS A 381 18.57 11.04 -9.74
N PRO A 382 18.07 11.94 -10.62
CA PRO A 382 16.75 11.84 -11.23
C PRO A 382 16.42 10.47 -11.87
N ASP A 383 17.40 9.76 -12.43
CA ASP A 383 17.23 8.45 -13.04
C ASP A 383 16.82 7.34 -12.05
N LEU A 384 16.98 7.57 -10.74
CA LEU A 384 16.57 6.64 -9.67
C LEU A 384 15.12 6.86 -9.20
N VAL A 385 14.45 7.96 -9.61
CA VAL A 385 13.11 8.33 -9.11
C VAL A 385 12.07 7.25 -9.40
N HIS A 386 12.06 6.71 -10.62
CA HIS A 386 11.06 5.71 -11.03
C HIS A 386 11.13 4.43 -10.17
N GLU A 387 12.32 3.84 -10.01
CA GLU A 387 12.50 2.63 -9.22
C GLU A 387 12.31 2.87 -7.72
N THR A 388 12.71 4.03 -7.21
CA THR A 388 12.51 4.36 -5.79
C THR A 388 11.04 4.58 -5.46
N THR A 389 10.30 5.27 -6.33
CA THR A 389 8.84 5.41 -6.21
C THR A 389 8.15 4.05 -6.23
N LYS A 390 8.49 3.19 -7.21
CA LYS A 390 7.96 1.82 -7.30
C LYS A 390 8.25 1.00 -6.05
N LYS A 391 9.46 1.07 -5.52
CA LYS A 391 9.87 0.38 -4.29
C LYS A 391 8.93 0.72 -3.14
N TRP A 392 8.71 2.01 -2.85
CA TRP A 392 7.89 2.43 -1.71
C TRP A 392 6.38 2.18 -1.92
N VAL A 393 5.89 2.32 -3.16
CA VAL A 393 4.53 1.90 -3.53
C VAL A 393 4.33 0.41 -3.28
N ASN A 394 5.27 -0.44 -3.73
CA ASN A 394 5.17 -1.89 -3.59
C ASN A 394 5.36 -2.34 -2.13
N ALA A 395 6.31 -1.76 -1.41
CA ALA A 395 6.60 -2.12 -0.02
C ALA A 395 5.41 -1.80 0.91
N SER A 396 4.84 -0.60 0.81
CA SER A 396 3.69 -0.20 1.62
C SER A 396 2.42 -0.99 1.27
N GLN A 397 2.26 -1.38 0.01
CA GLN A 397 1.15 -2.21 -0.47
C GLN A 397 1.13 -3.64 0.12
N LEU A 398 2.24 -4.12 0.68
CA LEU A 398 2.32 -5.39 1.40
C LEU A 398 1.95 -5.27 2.90
N THR A 399 1.51 -4.09 3.33
CA THR A 399 1.09 -3.80 4.70
C THR A 399 -0.40 -3.44 4.77
N ALA A 400 -0.94 -3.29 5.98
CA ALA A 400 -2.32 -2.83 6.16
C ALA A 400 -2.53 -1.34 5.80
N HIS A 401 -1.45 -0.59 5.54
CA HIS A 401 -1.47 0.85 5.33
C HIS A 401 -0.69 1.22 4.06
N GLN A 402 -1.38 1.27 2.93
CA GLN A 402 -0.75 1.60 1.64
C GLN A 402 -0.40 3.08 1.58
N TRP A 403 0.84 3.41 1.25
CA TRP A 403 1.29 4.79 1.21
C TRP A 403 0.90 5.52 -0.07
N VAL A 404 0.68 6.83 0.08
CA VAL A 404 0.69 7.80 -1.00
C VAL A 404 2.12 8.30 -1.15
N VAL A 405 2.76 8.01 -2.29
CA VAL A 405 4.18 8.28 -2.52
C VAL A 405 4.33 9.44 -3.49
N ASN A 406 4.86 10.58 -3.05
CA ASN A 406 5.14 11.75 -3.89
C ASN A 406 6.65 11.94 -4.07
N THR A 407 7.07 12.54 -5.18
CA THR A 407 8.45 12.99 -5.39
C THR A 407 8.47 14.50 -5.29
N ASP A 408 8.96 15.02 -4.18
CA ASP A 408 8.79 16.44 -3.85
C ASP A 408 10.07 17.22 -4.12
N GLU A 409 11.23 16.61 -3.87
CA GLU A 409 12.52 17.26 -4.07
C GLU A 409 13.44 16.44 -5.00
N ILE A 410 14.17 17.14 -5.88
CA ILE A 410 15.11 16.51 -6.83
C ILE A 410 16.50 17.15 -6.76
N GLY A 411 17.52 16.31 -6.92
CA GLY A 411 18.90 16.75 -6.93
C GLY A 411 19.49 17.04 -8.31
N PRO A 412 20.78 17.42 -8.33
CA PRO A 412 21.60 17.68 -7.15
C PRO A 412 21.12 18.94 -6.39
N ALA A 413 21.37 19.00 -5.07
CA ALA A 413 20.88 20.07 -4.20
C ALA A 413 21.26 21.49 -4.67
N ASP A 414 22.37 21.65 -5.40
CA ASP A 414 22.73 22.96 -5.95
C ASP A 414 21.90 23.35 -7.18
N ALA A 415 21.30 22.41 -7.91
CA ALA A 415 20.69 22.68 -9.21
C ALA A 415 19.16 22.51 -9.25
N GLY A 416 18.63 21.45 -8.65
CA GLY A 416 17.21 21.07 -8.76
C GLY A 416 16.66 21.15 -10.19
N ALA A 417 15.41 21.57 -10.30
CA ALA A 417 14.84 22.09 -11.55
C ALA A 417 15.49 23.44 -11.87
N LYS A 418 16.13 23.54 -13.03
CA LYS A 418 16.80 24.78 -13.47
C LYS A 418 15.79 25.77 -14.06
N PRO A 419 16.12 27.07 -14.13
CA PRO A 419 15.33 28.02 -14.91
C PRO A 419 15.29 27.66 -16.40
N ASP A 420 14.23 28.07 -17.10
CA ASP A 420 14.07 27.92 -18.56
C ASP A 420 15.24 28.59 -19.34
N ALA A 421 15.92 29.57 -18.73
CA ALA A 421 17.11 30.19 -19.34
C ALA A 421 18.32 29.25 -19.41
N ASP A 422 18.39 28.27 -18.49
CA ASP A 422 19.51 27.33 -18.33
C ASP A 422 19.16 25.92 -18.85
N ASP A 423 17.89 25.52 -18.72
CA ASP A 423 17.32 24.30 -19.30
C ASP A 423 15.95 24.61 -19.92
N PRO A 424 15.89 25.12 -21.16
CA PRO A 424 14.63 25.54 -21.77
C PRO A 424 13.67 24.40 -22.07
N GLU A 425 14.15 23.15 -22.13
CA GLU A 425 13.36 22.01 -22.61
C GLU A 425 12.95 21.07 -21.47
N HIS A 426 13.71 21.03 -20.36
CA HIS A 426 13.49 20.15 -19.20
C HIS A 426 13.37 18.67 -19.56
N ASP A 427 14.01 18.22 -20.64
CA ASP A 427 13.82 16.87 -21.19
C ASP A 427 14.14 15.77 -20.17
N ALA A 428 15.23 15.92 -19.41
CA ALA A 428 15.68 14.93 -18.44
C ALA A 428 14.68 14.81 -17.27
N ILE A 429 14.36 15.92 -16.61
CA ILE A 429 13.47 15.90 -15.44
C ILE A 429 12.02 15.60 -15.83
N ARG A 430 11.55 15.99 -17.03
CA ARG A 430 10.26 15.54 -17.55
C ARG A 430 10.23 14.01 -17.66
N ALA A 431 11.28 13.41 -18.22
CA ALA A 431 11.33 11.97 -18.42
C ALA A 431 11.54 11.18 -17.12
N GLU A 432 12.63 11.46 -16.43
CA GLU A 432 13.12 10.67 -15.30
C GLU A 432 12.34 10.94 -14.02
N VAL A 433 11.85 12.17 -13.81
CA VAL A 433 11.13 12.58 -12.59
C VAL A 433 9.62 12.58 -12.80
N LEU A 434 9.09 13.41 -13.70
CA LEU A 434 7.63 13.59 -13.84
C LEU A 434 6.96 12.32 -14.35
N TRP A 435 7.32 11.87 -15.56
CA TRP A 435 6.78 10.62 -16.10
C TRP A 435 7.29 9.39 -15.33
N GLY A 436 8.53 9.42 -14.83
CA GLY A 436 9.06 8.40 -13.94
C GLY A 436 8.17 8.17 -12.71
N THR A 437 7.83 9.21 -11.95
CA THR A 437 6.99 9.11 -10.76
C THR A 437 5.57 8.65 -11.10
N LEU A 438 4.93 9.25 -12.11
CA LEU A 438 3.54 8.93 -12.44
C LEU A 438 3.39 7.50 -13.00
N MET A 439 4.33 7.05 -13.84
CA MET A 439 4.31 5.70 -14.42
C MET A 439 4.72 4.61 -13.40
N ALA A 440 5.49 4.97 -12.37
CA ALA A 440 5.76 4.13 -11.20
C ALA A 440 4.50 3.87 -10.35
N GLY A 441 3.45 4.68 -10.52
CA GLY A 441 2.26 4.68 -9.68
C GLY A 441 2.34 5.62 -8.48
N GLY A 442 3.30 6.55 -8.45
CA GLY A 442 3.37 7.64 -7.50
C GLY A 442 2.23 8.65 -7.66
N ALA A 443 2.05 9.50 -6.66
CA ALA A 443 0.91 10.39 -6.49
C ALA A 443 1.16 11.84 -6.91
N GLY A 444 2.33 12.16 -7.46
CA GLY A 444 2.61 13.46 -8.05
C GLY A 444 4.03 13.96 -7.81
N VAL A 445 4.31 15.17 -8.30
CA VAL A 445 5.63 15.81 -8.26
C VAL A 445 5.54 17.27 -7.81
N GLU A 446 6.48 17.70 -6.98
CA GLU A 446 6.82 19.10 -6.76
C GLU A 446 8.23 19.41 -7.28
N TRP A 447 8.52 20.69 -7.52
CA TRP A 447 9.76 21.11 -8.17
C TRP A 447 10.60 22.02 -7.27
N TYR A 448 11.71 21.46 -6.78
CA TYR A 448 12.78 22.14 -6.05
C TYR A 448 13.76 22.87 -6.97
N PHE A 449 14.28 24.04 -6.57
CA PHE A 449 15.06 24.95 -7.44
C PHE A 449 16.57 24.94 -7.22
N GLY A 450 17.06 24.30 -6.16
CA GLY A 450 18.47 24.31 -5.75
C GLY A 450 19.00 25.70 -5.37
N TYR A 451 20.30 25.81 -5.10
CA TYR A 451 20.92 27.06 -4.63
C TYR A 451 21.72 27.85 -5.69
N LYS A 452 22.02 27.26 -6.85
CA LYS A 452 23.02 27.80 -7.80
C LYS A 452 22.47 28.78 -8.83
N TYR A 453 21.26 28.54 -9.33
CA TYR A 453 20.70 29.27 -10.47
C TYR A 453 19.87 30.47 -10.02
N ALA A 454 19.40 31.32 -10.94
CA ALA A 454 18.54 32.44 -10.58
C ALA A 454 17.18 31.95 -10.05
N HIS A 455 16.59 32.70 -9.12
CA HIS A 455 15.35 32.31 -8.45
C HIS A 455 15.47 30.91 -7.85
N ASN A 456 16.43 30.78 -6.95
CA ASN A 456 16.82 29.57 -6.27
C ASN A 456 15.88 29.30 -5.09
N ASP A 457 16.13 28.24 -4.33
CA ASP A 457 15.25 27.83 -3.25
C ASP A 457 15.12 28.84 -2.09
N LEU A 458 16.12 29.69 -1.86
CA LEU A 458 16.07 30.72 -0.80
C LEU A 458 15.78 32.14 -1.32
N ASN A 459 15.82 32.35 -2.64
CA ASN A 459 15.70 33.68 -3.27
C ASN A 459 14.77 33.71 -4.48
N CYS A 460 13.85 32.76 -4.60
CA CYS A 460 12.84 32.79 -5.64
C CYS A 460 12.01 34.09 -5.52
N GLU A 461 11.91 34.80 -6.64
CA GLU A 461 11.12 36.05 -6.74
C GLU A 461 10.15 36.01 -7.93
N ASP A 462 10.39 35.10 -8.90
CA ASP A 462 9.55 34.93 -10.08
C ASP A 462 9.45 33.45 -10.48
N TRP A 463 8.30 32.84 -10.23
CA TRP A 463 8.02 31.46 -10.67
C TRP A 463 7.95 31.34 -12.20
N ARG A 464 7.87 32.44 -12.96
CA ARG A 464 7.98 32.40 -14.44
C ARG A 464 9.35 32.01 -14.94
N SER A 465 10.37 32.06 -14.07
CA SER A 465 11.71 31.57 -14.41
C SER A 465 11.70 30.12 -14.89
N ARG A 466 10.66 29.35 -14.55
CA ARG A 466 10.48 27.92 -14.88
C ARG A 466 9.13 27.65 -15.55
N ASN A 467 8.65 28.58 -16.38
CA ASN A 467 7.32 28.47 -16.99
C ASN A 467 7.10 27.14 -17.74
N ASN A 468 8.12 26.66 -18.45
CA ASN A 468 7.95 25.47 -19.29
C ASN A 468 7.73 24.18 -18.48
N ILE A 469 8.38 24.00 -17.31
CA ILE A 469 8.14 22.80 -16.51
C ILE A 469 6.74 22.78 -15.89
N TRP A 470 6.16 23.95 -15.57
CA TRP A 470 4.75 24.03 -15.12
C TRP A 470 3.78 23.56 -16.20
N GLU A 471 4.00 23.99 -17.45
CA GLU A 471 3.20 23.55 -18.61
C GLU A 471 3.33 22.05 -18.84
N GLN A 472 4.55 21.50 -18.81
CA GLN A 472 4.79 20.07 -18.98
C GLN A 472 4.18 19.22 -17.86
N THR A 473 4.23 19.71 -16.62
CA THR A 473 3.57 19.11 -15.46
C THR A 473 2.07 19.06 -15.68
N LYS A 474 1.46 20.18 -16.07
CA LYS A 474 0.04 20.22 -16.43
C LYS A 474 -0.32 19.23 -17.53
N TYR A 475 0.47 19.13 -18.59
CA TYR A 475 0.21 18.18 -19.69
C TYR A 475 0.20 16.73 -19.20
N ALA A 476 1.13 16.34 -18.34
CA ALA A 476 1.12 15.00 -17.75
C ALA A 476 -0.11 14.79 -16.86
N LEU A 477 -0.44 15.74 -15.98
CA LEU A 477 -1.62 15.62 -15.10
C LEU A 477 -2.93 15.54 -15.90
N ASP A 478 -3.09 16.35 -16.95
CA ASP A 478 -4.26 16.29 -17.83
C ASP A 478 -4.35 14.91 -18.52
N PHE A 479 -3.24 14.37 -19.04
CA PHE A 479 -3.22 13.06 -19.67
C PHE A 479 -3.71 11.96 -18.71
N PHE A 480 -3.22 11.95 -17.46
CA PHE A 480 -3.63 10.94 -16.49
C PHE A 480 -5.10 11.10 -16.10
N ASN A 481 -5.56 12.32 -15.82
CA ASN A 481 -6.93 12.58 -15.40
C ASN A 481 -7.97 12.35 -16.50
N GLU A 482 -7.65 12.72 -17.75
CA GLU A 482 -8.62 12.67 -18.85
C GLU A 482 -8.64 11.32 -19.57
N HIS A 483 -7.55 10.55 -19.54
CA HIS A 483 -7.40 9.38 -20.39
C HIS A 483 -7.23 8.05 -19.64
N LEU A 484 -6.94 8.07 -18.34
CA LEU A 484 -6.58 6.87 -17.58
C LEU A 484 -7.44 6.65 -16.32
N PRO A 485 -7.81 5.40 -16.01
CA PRO A 485 -8.26 5.01 -14.68
C PRO A 485 -7.06 4.76 -13.75
N PHE A 486 -6.17 5.74 -13.62
CA PHE A 486 -4.82 5.58 -13.05
C PHE A 486 -4.80 5.00 -11.63
N ALA A 487 -5.79 5.34 -10.81
CA ALA A 487 -5.92 4.80 -9.45
C ALA A 487 -6.01 3.26 -9.40
N THR A 488 -6.50 2.63 -10.48
CA THR A 488 -6.63 1.17 -10.58
C THR A 488 -5.51 0.48 -11.36
N MET A 489 -4.63 1.25 -12.00
CA MET A 489 -3.50 0.75 -12.78
C MET A 489 -2.29 0.43 -11.88
N GLN A 490 -1.23 -0.16 -12.42
CA GLN A 490 0.05 -0.41 -11.72
C GLN A 490 1.22 -0.36 -12.69
N SER A 491 2.43 -0.05 -12.18
CA SER A 491 3.65 -0.20 -12.96
C SER A 491 3.80 -1.66 -13.44
N ALA A 492 4.23 -1.81 -14.69
CA ALA A 492 4.28 -3.07 -15.41
C ALA A 492 5.41 -3.06 -16.47
N ASP A 493 6.56 -2.47 -16.14
CA ASP A 493 7.66 -2.19 -17.09
C ASP A 493 8.19 -3.45 -17.78
N GLY A 494 8.04 -4.63 -17.16
CA GLY A 494 8.40 -5.89 -17.79
C GLY A 494 7.46 -6.37 -18.91
N LEU A 495 6.41 -5.61 -19.26
CA LEU A 495 5.49 -5.98 -20.35
C LEU A 495 6.01 -5.60 -21.75
N THR A 496 7.07 -4.80 -21.84
CA THR A 496 7.70 -4.45 -23.12
C THR A 496 9.10 -5.04 -23.24
N ASP A 497 9.64 -5.06 -24.46
CA ASP A 497 11.03 -5.44 -24.74
C ASP A 497 12.02 -4.26 -24.62
N ASN A 498 11.55 -3.07 -24.23
CA ASN A 498 12.35 -1.87 -24.16
C ASN A 498 12.70 -1.54 -22.70
N PRO A 499 13.92 -1.83 -22.22
CA PRO A 499 14.28 -1.67 -20.81
C PRO A 499 14.44 -0.20 -20.35
N LYS A 500 14.14 0.76 -21.23
CA LYS A 500 14.23 2.20 -20.96
C LYS A 500 12.87 2.90 -21.01
N ASP A 501 11.80 2.17 -21.30
CA ASP A 501 10.46 2.72 -21.20
C ASP A 501 9.92 2.59 -19.78
N TYR A 502 8.81 3.28 -19.53
CA TYR A 502 7.98 3.05 -18.36
C TYR A 502 6.60 2.59 -18.81
N VAL A 503 6.04 1.60 -18.15
CA VAL A 503 4.78 0.97 -18.53
C VAL A 503 3.83 1.01 -17.34
N PHE A 504 2.63 1.52 -17.59
CA PHE A 504 1.57 1.59 -16.60
C PHE A 504 0.33 0.89 -17.15
N ALA A 505 -0.18 -0.10 -16.43
CA ALA A 505 -1.16 -1.03 -16.98
C ALA A 505 -2.33 -1.31 -16.03
N LYS A 506 -3.51 -1.45 -16.62
CA LYS A 506 -4.58 -2.30 -16.13
C LYS A 506 -4.76 -3.39 -17.17
N ASN A 507 -4.20 -4.56 -16.89
CA ASN A 507 -4.16 -5.67 -17.83
C ASN A 507 -5.56 -5.99 -18.38
N GLY A 508 -5.63 -6.30 -19.68
CA GLY A 508 -6.90 -6.53 -20.39
C GLY A 508 -7.69 -5.29 -20.78
N ALA A 509 -7.36 -4.10 -20.27
CA ALA A 509 -8.14 -2.88 -20.49
C ALA A 509 -7.32 -1.74 -21.11
N VAL A 510 -6.25 -1.31 -20.46
CA VAL A 510 -5.48 -0.12 -20.85
C VAL A 510 -4.01 -0.25 -20.47
N TYR A 511 -3.15 0.14 -21.38
CA TYR A 511 -1.69 0.16 -21.22
C TYR A 511 -1.18 1.51 -21.69
N VAL A 512 -0.27 2.09 -20.92
CA VAL A 512 0.46 3.31 -21.26
C VAL A 512 1.94 2.97 -21.31
N ILE A 513 2.63 3.41 -22.34
CA ILE A 513 4.07 3.22 -22.49
C ILE A 513 4.68 4.60 -22.71
N TYR A 514 5.45 5.08 -21.75
CA TYR A 514 6.26 6.29 -21.90
C TYR A 514 7.61 5.91 -22.50
N LEU A 515 7.92 6.45 -23.67
CA LEU A 515 9.17 6.24 -24.38
C LEU A 515 10.02 7.51 -24.25
N PRO A 516 11.06 7.56 -23.38
CA PRO A 516 11.98 8.70 -23.32
C PRO A 516 12.71 8.94 -24.65
N GLN A 517 12.87 7.87 -25.45
CA GLN A 517 13.40 7.90 -26.80
C GLN A 517 12.56 6.98 -27.70
N VAL A 518 12.17 7.45 -28.87
CA VAL A 518 11.40 6.66 -29.83
C VAL A 518 12.21 5.45 -30.31
N LYS A 519 11.69 4.26 -30.02
CA LYS A 519 12.20 2.97 -30.47
C LYS A 519 11.01 2.07 -30.81
N GLU A 520 11.20 1.19 -31.79
CA GLU A 520 10.28 0.07 -31.98
C GLU A 520 10.14 -0.70 -30.67
N THR A 521 8.89 -0.91 -30.23
CA THR A 521 8.57 -1.47 -28.92
C THR A 521 7.52 -2.55 -29.08
N MET A 522 7.79 -3.71 -28.50
CA MET A 522 6.93 -4.88 -28.52
C MET A 522 6.24 -5.02 -27.17
N LEU A 523 4.90 -4.96 -27.15
CA LEU A 523 4.07 -5.08 -25.97
C LEU A 523 3.51 -6.50 -25.83
N ASN A 524 3.62 -7.09 -24.65
CA ASN A 524 3.02 -8.37 -24.31
C ASN A 524 1.54 -8.21 -23.88
N LEU A 525 0.61 -8.61 -24.76
CA LEU A 525 -0.84 -8.64 -24.51
C LEU A 525 -1.35 -10.06 -24.26
N TYR A 526 -0.52 -10.95 -23.72
CA TYR A 526 -0.92 -12.31 -23.35
C TYR A 526 -2.12 -12.34 -22.39
N GLY A 527 -2.96 -13.37 -22.50
CA GLY A 527 -4.15 -13.53 -21.65
C GLY A 527 -5.33 -12.61 -21.98
N THR A 528 -5.13 -11.67 -22.91
CA THR A 528 -6.15 -10.71 -23.34
C THR A 528 -6.65 -11.05 -24.74
N LYS A 529 -7.90 -10.68 -25.04
CA LYS A 529 -8.56 -10.98 -26.32
C LYS A 529 -9.14 -9.70 -26.92
N GLY A 530 -9.34 -9.73 -28.24
CA GLY A 530 -9.92 -8.63 -28.99
C GLY A 530 -8.88 -7.68 -29.54
N ASP A 531 -9.36 -6.51 -29.96
CA ASP A 531 -8.51 -5.51 -30.58
C ASP A 531 -8.28 -4.34 -29.64
N PHE A 532 -7.10 -3.73 -29.71
CA PHE A 532 -6.75 -2.52 -28.98
C PHE A 532 -6.46 -1.38 -29.95
N ILE A 533 -6.91 -0.18 -29.59
CA ILE A 533 -6.60 1.05 -30.31
C ILE A 533 -5.28 1.59 -29.78
N VAL A 534 -4.40 2.02 -30.69
CA VAL A 534 -3.13 2.67 -30.36
C VAL A 534 -3.21 4.15 -30.70
N LYS A 535 -2.88 4.99 -29.72
CA LYS A 535 -2.80 6.45 -29.83
C LYS A 535 -1.49 6.96 -29.23
N TRP A 536 -1.08 8.15 -29.65
CA TRP A 536 0.15 8.80 -29.22
C TRP A 536 -0.16 10.16 -28.64
N TYR A 537 0.58 10.54 -27.60
CA TYR A 537 0.49 11.84 -26.94
C TYR A 537 1.90 12.46 -26.87
N ASN A 538 1.99 13.76 -27.11
CA ASN A 538 3.25 14.49 -27.04
C ASN A 538 3.42 15.08 -25.63
N PRO A 539 4.27 14.50 -24.77
CA PRO A 539 4.45 14.94 -23.39
C PRO A 539 5.05 16.36 -23.26
N ARG A 540 5.66 16.90 -24.32
CA ARG A 540 6.30 18.22 -24.32
C ARG A 540 5.31 19.36 -24.50
N THR A 541 4.28 19.14 -25.31
CA THR A 541 3.37 20.20 -25.78
C THR A 541 1.90 19.92 -25.44
N GLY A 542 1.62 18.74 -24.89
CA GLY A 542 0.27 18.27 -24.65
C GLY A 542 -0.60 18.16 -25.91
N GLY A 543 -1.91 18.32 -25.73
CA GLY A 543 -2.91 18.32 -26.80
C GLY A 543 -3.60 16.97 -27.04
N ASP A 544 -4.27 16.84 -28.19
CA ASP A 544 -5.08 15.66 -28.50
C ASP A 544 -4.25 14.39 -28.72
N LEU A 545 -4.87 13.24 -28.44
CA LEU A 545 -4.38 11.92 -28.82
C LEU A 545 -4.37 11.74 -30.35
N ILE A 546 -3.19 11.55 -30.94
CA ILE A 546 -2.99 11.42 -32.37
C ILE A 546 -2.67 9.98 -32.80
N ASN A 547 -2.78 9.70 -34.11
CA ASN A 547 -2.48 8.39 -34.67
C ASN A 547 -1.00 8.28 -35.05
N GLY A 548 -0.38 7.14 -34.76
CA GLY A 548 0.96 6.79 -35.26
C GLY A 548 0.90 5.89 -36.51
N SER A 549 1.99 5.17 -36.76
CA SER A 549 2.10 4.25 -37.89
C SER A 549 1.18 3.03 -37.76
N ILE A 550 0.91 2.59 -36.52
CA ILE A 550 -0.07 1.56 -36.18
C ILE A 550 -1.20 2.20 -35.38
N LYS A 551 -2.44 1.90 -35.75
CA LYS A 551 -3.66 2.45 -35.11
C LYS A 551 -4.41 1.40 -34.28
N LYS A 552 -4.15 0.14 -34.55
CA LYS A 552 -4.89 -0.99 -33.99
C LYS A 552 -4.01 -2.23 -33.96
N VAL A 553 -4.01 -2.93 -32.84
CA VAL A 553 -3.30 -4.20 -32.65
C VAL A 553 -4.29 -5.26 -32.17
N LYS A 554 -4.02 -6.52 -32.49
CA LYS A 554 -4.83 -7.65 -32.04
C LYS A 554 -4.13 -8.32 -30.86
N ALA A 555 -4.82 -8.41 -29.73
CA ALA A 555 -4.31 -9.04 -28.52
C ALA A 555 -4.12 -10.57 -28.65
N GLY A 556 -3.50 -11.18 -27.63
CA GLY A 556 -3.27 -12.63 -27.55
C GLY A 556 -1.80 -13.05 -27.54
N GLY A 557 -0.87 -12.09 -27.60
CA GLY A 557 0.57 -12.34 -27.59
C GLY A 557 1.37 -11.05 -27.65
N ILE A 558 2.61 -11.15 -28.14
CA ILE A 558 3.51 -10.01 -28.31
C ILE A 558 3.13 -9.24 -29.58
N VAL A 559 2.97 -7.93 -29.49
CA VAL A 559 2.55 -7.06 -30.61
C VAL A 559 3.44 -5.83 -30.73
N ASN A 560 3.69 -5.38 -31.96
CA ASN A 560 4.35 -4.11 -32.22
C ASN A 560 3.34 -2.96 -32.09
N ILE A 561 3.63 -1.95 -31.26
CA ILE A 561 2.75 -0.78 -31.06
C ILE A 561 2.90 0.29 -32.16
N GLY A 562 3.88 0.14 -33.05
CA GLY A 562 4.20 1.10 -34.10
C GLY A 562 5.06 2.26 -33.61
N LEU A 563 5.17 3.28 -34.46
CA LEU A 563 5.94 4.50 -34.19
C LEU A 563 4.98 5.69 -34.04
N PRO A 564 5.34 6.70 -33.23
CA PRO A 564 4.64 7.97 -33.18
C PRO A 564 4.73 8.72 -34.53
N PRO A 565 3.98 9.84 -34.70
CA PRO A 565 3.99 10.62 -35.94
C PRO A 565 5.37 11.13 -36.39
N ASN A 566 6.30 11.32 -35.44
CA ASN A 566 7.71 11.57 -35.70
C ASN A 566 8.56 10.86 -34.63
N SER A 567 9.87 10.83 -34.83
CA SER A 567 10.82 10.18 -33.92
C SER A 567 11.55 11.15 -33.00
N GLU A 568 11.02 12.37 -32.80
CA GLU A 568 11.69 13.41 -32.01
C GLU A 568 11.45 13.17 -30.52
N LYS A 569 12.55 13.05 -29.76
CA LYS A 569 12.58 12.95 -28.29
C LYS A 569 11.62 11.88 -27.75
N ASP A 570 10.81 12.23 -26.76
CA ASP A 570 9.94 11.36 -25.98
C ASP A 570 8.49 11.29 -26.49
N TRP A 571 7.80 10.17 -26.30
CA TRP A 571 6.40 10.03 -26.68
C TRP A 571 5.68 9.09 -25.73
N VAL A 572 4.37 9.30 -25.55
CA VAL A 572 3.53 8.41 -24.75
C VAL A 572 2.61 7.63 -25.69
N ALA A 573 2.69 6.31 -25.68
CA ALA A 573 1.74 5.44 -26.36
C ALA A 573 0.60 5.06 -25.40
N LEU A 574 -0.64 5.18 -25.87
CA LEU A 574 -1.84 4.74 -25.17
C LEU A 574 -2.51 3.63 -25.97
N ILE A 575 -2.53 2.43 -25.38
CA ILE A 575 -3.08 1.22 -25.97
C ILE A 575 -4.32 0.82 -25.17
N ARG A 576 -5.51 0.93 -25.76
CA ARG A 576 -6.77 0.80 -25.04
C ARG A 576 -7.75 -0.13 -25.75
N SER A 577 -8.41 -0.99 -24.99
CA SER A 577 -9.53 -1.78 -25.50
C SER A 577 -10.74 -0.88 -25.75
N PRO A 578 -11.39 -0.94 -26.93
CA PRO A 578 -12.62 -0.20 -27.21
C PRO A 578 -13.84 -0.79 -26.49
N LYS A 579 -13.73 -2.04 -26.05
CA LYS A 579 -14.67 -2.72 -25.17
C LYS A 579 -13.83 -3.26 -24.03
N PRO A 580 -13.44 -2.43 -23.04
CA PRO A 580 -12.77 -2.96 -21.86
C PRO A 580 -13.65 -4.12 -21.39
N ALA A 581 -13.07 -5.32 -21.26
CA ALA A 581 -13.80 -6.40 -20.63
C ALA A 581 -14.36 -5.79 -19.35
N LEU A 582 -15.68 -5.88 -19.13
CA LEU A 582 -16.20 -5.66 -17.80
C LEU A 582 -15.34 -6.60 -16.97
N THR A 583 -14.44 -6.04 -16.15
CA THR A 583 -13.83 -6.82 -15.08
C THR A 583 -15.03 -7.46 -14.45
N GLN A 584 -15.17 -8.78 -14.61
CA GLN A 584 -15.89 -9.51 -13.59
C GLN A 584 -15.14 -9.08 -12.36
N THR A 585 -15.71 -8.16 -11.58
CA THR A 585 -15.35 -8.06 -10.18
C THR A 585 -15.52 -9.50 -9.77
N SER A 586 -14.40 -10.16 -9.54
CA SER A 586 -14.46 -11.50 -9.01
C SER A 586 -15.00 -11.25 -7.61
N ASP A 587 -16.33 -11.16 -7.49
CA ASP A 587 -17.09 -11.22 -6.24
C ASP A 587 -16.83 -12.58 -5.56
N SER A 588 -15.99 -13.44 -6.16
CA SER A 588 -15.31 -14.51 -5.48
C SER A 588 -14.58 -13.96 -4.27
N ALA A 589 -15.02 -14.41 -3.10
CA ALA A 589 -14.26 -14.27 -1.87
C ALA A 589 -12.78 -14.67 -2.13
N PRO A 590 -11.81 -14.00 -1.49
CA PRO A 590 -10.44 -14.44 -1.60
C PRO A 590 -10.33 -15.90 -1.09
N GLN A 591 -9.63 -16.73 -1.84
CA GLN A 591 -9.49 -18.17 -1.63
C GLN A 591 -8.05 -18.60 -1.91
N VAL A 592 -7.63 -19.72 -1.33
CA VAL A 592 -6.34 -20.34 -1.66
C VAL A 592 -6.34 -20.77 -3.13
N ILE A 593 -5.30 -20.38 -3.87
CA ILE A 593 -5.14 -20.69 -5.29
C ILE A 593 -3.87 -21.49 -5.46
N THR A 594 -3.96 -22.69 -6.03
CA THR A 594 -2.80 -23.45 -6.49
C THR A 594 -2.72 -23.32 -8.00
N LEU A 595 -1.57 -22.90 -8.51
CA LEU A 595 -1.25 -22.86 -9.93
C LEU A 595 -0.29 -24.00 -10.24
N ASP A 596 -0.79 -25.06 -10.88
CA ASP A 596 -0.04 -26.26 -11.24
C ASP A 596 0.79 -26.05 -12.52
N ALA A 597 2.06 -26.45 -12.48
CA ALA A 597 3.03 -26.22 -13.56
C ALA A 597 2.62 -26.89 -14.88
N LEU A 598 1.95 -28.05 -14.83
CA LEU A 598 1.59 -28.81 -16.04
C LEU A 598 0.25 -28.36 -16.63
N THR A 599 -0.71 -27.94 -15.80
CA THR A 599 -2.07 -27.61 -16.27
C THR A 599 -2.35 -26.13 -16.41
N ASP A 600 -1.81 -25.29 -15.53
CA ASP A 600 -2.18 -23.87 -15.46
C ASP A 600 -1.19 -22.95 -16.17
N PHE A 601 0.01 -23.45 -16.47
CA PHE A 601 1.05 -22.68 -17.15
C PHE A 601 1.22 -23.05 -18.63
N GLU A 602 1.28 -22.01 -19.46
CA GLU A 602 1.65 -22.09 -20.87
C GLU A 602 3.16 -21.95 -21.02
N LEU A 603 3.78 -22.85 -21.80
CA LEU A 603 5.21 -22.80 -22.09
C LEU A 603 5.54 -21.61 -22.98
N VAL A 604 6.56 -20.84 -22.59
CA VAL A 604 7.06 -19.71 -23.39
C VAL A 604 8.23 -20.21 -24.23
N THR A 605 8.11 -20.10 -25.55
CA THR A 605 9.23 -20.34 -26.47
C THR A 605 10.11 -19.10 -26.50
N SER A 606 11.33 -19.19 -25.97
CA SER A 606 12.32 -18.11 -26.06
C SER A 606 12.99 -18.08 -27.44
N ASP A 607 13.55 -16.93 -27.83
CA ASP A 607 14.29 -16.77 -29.09
C ASP A 607 15.48 -17.73 -29.22
N ASN A 608 16.02 -18.19 -28.08
CA ASN A 608 17.10 -19.17 -28.01
C ASN A 608 16.61 -20.63 -28.01
N ASN A 609 15.31 -20.86 -28.21
CA ASN A 609 14.63 -22.15 -28.12
C ASN A 609 14.81 -22.87 -26.77
N ILE A 610 15.21 -22.15 -25.71
CA ILE A 610 15.24 -22.70 -24.35
C ILE A 610 13.80 -22.72 -23.84
N GLN A 611 13.31 -23.92 -23.59
CA GLN A 611 11.92 -24.16 -23.19
C GLN A 611 11.85 -25.30 -22.18
N TYR A 612 10.76 -25.32 -21.43
CA TYR A 612 10.44 -26.48 -20.62
C TYR A 612 9.94 -27.63 -21.50
N TYR A 613 10.08 -28.85 -21.00
CA TYR A 613 9.25 -29.98 -21.35
C TYR A 613 8.41 -30.38 -20.12
N LYS A 614 7.30 -31.07 -20.37
CA LYS A 614 6.47 -31.65 -19.30
C LYS A 614 7.06 -32.99 -18.88
N ASP A 615 7.53 -33.08 -17.65
CA ASP A 615 7.89 -34.35 -17.03
C ASP A 615 6.66 -34.88 -16.29
N GLU A 616 5.76 -35.48 -17.07
CA GLU A 616 4.47 -35.99 -16.59
C GLU A 616 4.66 -36.94 -15.42
N ALA A 617 5.68 -37.82 -15.46
CA ALA A 617 5.94 -38.83 -14.44
C ALA A 617 6.29 -38.24 -13.05
N ASN A 618 6.84 -37.02 -13.03
CA ASN A 618 7.21 -36.33 -11.81
C ASN A 618 6.27 -35.16 -11.49
N GLY A 619 5.28 -34.86 -12.35
CA GLY A 619 4.37 -33.73 -12.18
C GLY A 619 5.08 -32.37 -12.24
N VAL A 620 6.14 -32.23 -13.03
CA VAL A 620 6.99 -31.00 -13.08
C VAL A 620 7.22 -30.48 -14.49
N LEU A 621 7.42 -29.18 -14.60
CA LEU A 621 8.12 -28.59 -15.75
C LEU A 621 9.64 -28.67 -15.55
N ALA A 622 10.37 -28.98 -16.62
CA ALA A 622 11.81 -29.23 -16.56
C ALA A 622 12.55 -28.85 -17.85
N ILE A 623 13.86 -28.66 -17.76
CA ILE A 623 14.73 -28.29 -18.88
C ILE A 623 15.49 -29.53 -19.34
N ASP A 624 15.57 -29.75 -20.66
CA ASP A 624 16.39 -30.83 -21.20
C ASP A 624 17.88 -30.48 -21.14
N ALA A 625 18.47 -30.62 -19.95
CA ALA A 625 19.87 -30.32 -19.70
C ALA A 625 20.84 -31.29 -20.41
N SER A 626 20.36 -32.36 -21.05
CA SER A 626 21.22 -33.18 -21.93
C SER A 626 21.68 -32.40 -23.17
N GLN A 627 20.92 -31.38 -23.57
CA GLN A 627 21.26 -30.50 -24.67
C GLN A 627 22.05 -29.29 -24.17
N ASN A 628 23.32 -29.18 -24.57
CA ASN A 628 24.21 -28.07 -24.17
C ASN A 628 23.63 -26.67 -24.47
N ALA A 629 22.77 -26.54 -25.48
CA ALA A 629 22.10 -25.29 -25.80
C ALA A 629 21.09 -24.87 -24.71
N MET A 630 20.41 -25.82 -24.08
CA MET A 630 19.38 -25.58 -23.05
C MET A 630 19.97 -25.16 -21.70
N ARG A 631 21.27 -25.38 -21.48
CA ARG A 631 21.97 -25.04 -20.22
C ARG A 631 22.27 -23.55 -20.06
N LYS A 632 22.14 -22.75 -21.13
CA LYS A 632 22.72 -21.39 -21.22
C LYS A 632 21.75 -20.24 -20.91
N GLY A 633 20.56 -20.53 -20.40
CA GLY A 633 19.57 -19.50 -20.12
C GLY A 633 18.36 -20.01 -19.36
N TYR A 634 17.33 -19.18 -19.31
CA TYR A 634 16.10 -19.48 -18.60
C TYR A 634 15.05 -20.08 -19.54
N ALA A 635 14.49 -21.23 -19.16
CA ALA A 635 13.19 -21.67 -19.67
C ALA A 635 12.10 -20.95 -18.88
N SER A 636 10.97 -20.63 -19.52
CA SER A 636 9.88 -19.90 -18.86
C SER A 636 8.51 -20.50 -19.17
N ALA A 637 7.61 -20.42 -18.22
CA ALA A 637 6.19 -20.70 -18.40
C ALA A 637 5.37 -19.60 -17.73
N ARG A 638 4.18 -19.30 -18.24
CA ARG A 638 3.36 -18.19 -17.78
C ARG A 638 1.89 -18.57 -17.61
N THR A 639 1.20 -17.85 -16.75
CA THR A 639 -0.25 -17.95 -16.56
C THR A 639 -0.85 -16.58 -16.26
N ILE A 640 -2.19 -16.51 -16.23
CA ILE A 640 -2.92 -15.31 -15.83
C ILE A 640 -3.51 -15.53 -14.46
N PHE A 641 -3.22 -14.61 -13.54
CA PHE A 641 -3.82 -14.62 -12.22
C PHE A 641 -5.32 -14.28 -12.31
N ARG A 642 -6.17 -15.26 -11.97
CA ARG A 642 -7.64 -15.13 -11.99
C ARG A 642 -8.27 -14.93 -10.62
N GLY A 643 -7.46 -14.85 -9.57
CA GLY A 643 -7.93 -14.61 -8.21
C GLY A 643 -8.35 -13.16 -7.97
N ALA A 644 -8.93 -12.92 -6.79
CA ALA A 644 -9.27 -11.58 -6.31
C ALA A 644 -7.99 -10.75 -6.14
N SER A 645 -8.05 -9.45 -6.44
CA SER A 645 -6.89 -8.58 -6.23
C SER A 645 -6.59 -8.44 -4.73
N GLY A 646 -5.34 -8.61 -4.32
CA GLY A 646 -4.97 -8.58 -2.91
C GLY A 646 -3.53 -9.03 -2.63
N ILE A 647 -3.21 -9.10 -1.34
CA ILE A 647 -1.95 -9.63 -0.85
C ILE A 647 -2.09 -11.15 -0.69
N TYR A 648 -1.07 -11.90 -1.09
CA TYR A 648 -1.00 -13.36 -1.00
C TYR A 648 0.32 -13.79 -0.37
N ASN A 649 0.28 -14.69 0.60
CA ASN A 649 1.43 -15.47 1.02
C ASN A 649 1.69 -16.53 -0.04
N ALA A 650 2.85 -16.48 -0.68
CA ALA A 650 3.19 -17.38 -1.77
C ALA A 650 4.06 -18.54 -1.28
N MET A 651 3.82 -19.73 -1.83
CA MET A 651 4.64 -20.91 -1.65
C MET A 651 4.97 -21.53 -3.00
N PHE A 652 6.25 -21.63 -3.31
CA PHE A 652 6.78 -22.20 -4.54
C PHE A 652 7.27 -23.60 -4.25
N VAL A 653 6.77 -24.54 -5.04
CA VAL A 653 7.09 -25.96 -4.91
C VAL A 653 8.02 -26.35 -6.04
N SER A 654 9.27 -26.62 -5.69
CA SER A 654 10.29 -27.07 -6.63
C SER A 654 10.70 -28.53 -6.37
N MET A 655 11.47 -29.10 -7.29
CA MET A 655 12.06 -30.41 -7.15
C MET A 655 13.58 -30.30 -7.35
N ALA A 656 14.35 -30.57 -6.30
CA ALA A 656 15.79 -30.56 -6.33
C ALA A 656 16.34 -31.89 -6.87
N GLU A 657 17.49 -31.78 -7.52
CA GLU A 657 18.27 -32.89 -8.05
C GLU A 657 19.67 -32.78 -7.44
N ASN A 658 20.34 -33.91 -7.26
CA ASN A 658 21.62 -33.96 -6.54
C ASN A 658 22.83 -33.45 -7.33
N ASP A 659 22.60 -33.07 -8.58
CA ASP A 659 23.59 -32.61 -9.55
C ASP A 659 23.63 -31.09 -9.69
N GLY A 660 22.74 -30.32 -9.07
CA GLY A 660 22.89 -28.86 -9.00
C GLY A 660 21.72 -28.06 -8.41
N GLU A 661 22.03 -26.87 -7.93
CA GLU A 661 21.11 -25.96 -7.25
C GLU A 661 20.47 -24.99 -8.25
N SER A 662 19.38 -25.43 -8.90
CA SER A 662 18.64 -24.60 -9.86
C SER A 662 18.10 -23.32 -9.23
N VAL A 663 18.07 -22.26 -10.04
CA VAL A 663 17.53 -20.94 -9.69
C VAL A 663 16.22 -20.73 -10.42
N TYR A 664 15.24 -20.16 -9.72
CA TYR A 664 13.91 -19.86 -10.20
C TYR A 664 13.61 -18.38 -9.99
N LEU A 665 13.07 -17.72 -11.01
CA LEU A 665 12.57 -16.35 -10.97
C LEU A 665 11.04 -16.39 -11.02
N ILE A 666 10.40 -15.74 -10.05
CA ILE A 666 8.95 -15.56 -10.02
C ILE A 666 8.68 -14.11 -10.40
N SER A 667 8.00 -13.89 -11.53
CA SER A 667 7.76 -12.55 -12.07
C SER A 667 6.28 -12.23 -12.21
N LYS A 668 5.93 -10.96 -12.02
CA LYS A 668 4.62 -10.37 -12.27
C LYS A 668 4.75 -9.31 -13.36
N ASN A 669 3.98 -9.46 -14.44
CA ASN A 669 4.01 -8.55 -15.59
C ASN A 669 5.44 -8.32 -16.12
N GLY A 670 6.24 -9.39 -16.13
CA GLY A 670 7.65 -9.38 -16.55
C GLY A 670 8.65 -8.87 -15.50
N THR A 671 8.19 -8.22 -14.43
CA THR A 671 9.05 -7.76 -13.33
C THR A 671 9.26 -8.88 -12.31
N VAL A 672 10.51 -9.17 -11.95
CA VAL A 672 10.84 -10.21 -10.95
C VAL A 672 10.37 -9.77 -9.56
N LEU A 673 9.54 -10.59 -8.91
CA LEU A 673 9.10 -10.43 -7.53
C LEU A 673 10.04 -11.15 -6.55
N ASP A 674 10.49 -12.34 -6.92
CA ASP A 674 11.33 -13.16 -6.05
C ASP A 674 12.29 -14.07 -6.83
N THR A 675 13.38 -14.46 -6.17
CA THR A 675 14.37 -15.40 -6.68
C THR A 675 14.55 -16.54 -5.68
N VAL A 676 14.20 -17.75 -6.10
CA VAL A 676 14.29 -18.97 -5.28
C VAL A 676 15.46 -19.80 -5.78
N ILE A 677 16.21 -20.42 -4.86
CA ILE A 677 17.31 -21.33 -5.19
C ILE A 677 17.09 -22.63 -4.43
N ASN A 678 17.18 -23.77 -5.10
CA ASN A 678 17.14 -25.06 -4.41
C ASN A 678 18.34 -25.20 -3.46
N PRO A 679 18.15 -25.78 -2.27
CA PRO A 679 19.29 -26.18 -1.45
C PRO A 679 20.07 -27.32 -2.10
N GLU A 680 21.32 -27.49 -1.67
CA GLU A 680 22.10 -28.69 -2.00
C GLU A 680 21.41 -29.93 -1.43
N GLU A 681 21.32 -31.00 -2.23
CA GLU A 681 20.62 -32.23 -1.87
C GLU A 681 21.37 -33.47 -2.36
N ASN A 682 21.28 -34.58 -1.62
CA ASN A 682 21.93 -35.84 -2.00
C ASN A 682 20.99 -36.77 -2.78
N ASP A 683 19.69 -36.69 -2.47
CA ASP A 683 18.66 -37.45 -3.14
C ASP A 683 18.24 -36.78 -4.45
N ASN A 684 17.95 -37.61 -5.46
CA ASN A 684 17.38 -37.10 -6.69
C ASN A 684 15.84 -36.98 -6.56
N PHE A 685 15.26 -35.97 -7.21
CA PHE A 685 13.82 -35.68 -7.21
C PHE A 685 13.21 -35.35 -5.84
N LYS A 686 13.95 -34.67 -4.97
CA LYS A 686 13.42 -34.24 -3.67
C LYS A 686 12.62 -32.96 -3.80
N THR A 687 11.35 -32.99 -3.40
CA THR A 687 10.49 -31.81 -3.40
C THR A 687 10.86 -30.85 -2.28
N PHE A 688 10.93 -29.55 -2.60
CA PHE A 688 11.09 -28.47 -1.64
C PHE A 688 9.91 -27.52 -1.71
N ARG A 689 9.35 -27.21 -0.54
CA ARG A 689 8.38 -26.15 -0.33
C ARG A 689 9.12 -24.94 0.18
N HIS A 690 9.37 -24.01 -0.72
CA HIS A 690 9.98 -22.74 -0.37
C HIS A 690 8.85 -21.83 0.09
N GLN A 691 8.84 -21.40 1.35
CA GLN A 691 7.91 -20.37 1.84
C GLN A 691 8.44 -19.01 1.35
N GLN A 692 7.68 -18.29 0.51
CA GLN A 692 8.09 -16.98 -0.03
C GLN A 692 7.50 -15.81 0.73
N LYS A 693 7.99 -14.63 0.33
CA LYS A 693 7.45 -13.31 0.63
C LYS A 693 5.99 -13.17 0.21
N LYS A 694 5.34 -12.17 0.81
CA LYS A 694 4.02 -11.70 0.37
C LYS A 694 4.09 -11.08 -1.03
N TYR A 695 3.13 -11.42 -1.89
CA TYR A 695 2.95 -10.81 -3.20
C TYR A 695 1.64 -10.03 -3.24
N TYR A 696 1.67 -8.81 -3.77
CA TYR A 696 0.45 -8.14 -4.19
C TYR A 696 0.17 -8.43 -5.66
N LEU A 697 -0.96 -9.09 -5.91
CA LEU A 697 -1.43 -9.50 -7.22
C LEU A 697 -2.76 -8.82 -7.53
N LYS A 698 -2.88 -8.25 -8.73
CA LYS A 698 -4.16 -7.83 -9.30
C LYS A 698 -4.68 -8.90 -10.24
N THR A 699 -6.01 -9.03 -10.27
CA THR A 699 -6.69 -9.83 -11.28
C THR A 699 -6.20 -9.45 -12.67
N ASP A 700 -5.96 -10.46 -13.52
CA ASP A 700 -5.35 -10.35 -14.85
C ASP A 700 -3.84 -10.08 -14.89
N ASP A 701 -3.13 -10.12 -13.76
CA ASP A 701 -1.67 -10.11 -13.76
C ASP A 701 -1.08 -11.34 -14.45
N ILE A 702 -0.02 -11.13 -15.23
CA ILE A 702 0.74 -12.21 -15.87
C ILE A 702 1.78 -12.71 -14.87
N ILE A 703 1.64 -13.95 -14.42
CA ILE A 703 2.65 -14.61 -13.58
C ILE A 703 3.55 -15.43 -14.50
N THR A 704 4.86 -15.26 -14.38
CA THR A 704 5.86 -16.05 -15.12
C THR A 704 6.80 -16.73 -14.14
N ILE A 705 7.04 -18.02 -14.35
CA ILE A 705 8.07 -18.78 -13.65
C ILE A 705 9.18 -19.11 -14.64
N SER A 706 10.38 -18.64 -14.35
CA SER A 706 11.58 -18.91 -15.15
C SER A 706 12.59 -19.70 -14.34
N SER A 707 13.25 -20.69 -14.93
CA SER A 707 14.33 -21.42 -14.25
C SER A 707 15.46 -21.74 -15.20
N LYS A 708 16.64 -22.03 -14.65
CA LYS A 708 17.83 -22.43 -15.41
C LYS A 708 18.38 -23.75 -14.92
N ALA A 709 18.91 -24.54 -15.86
CA ALA A 709 19.71 -25.71 -15.52
C ALA A 709 20.97 -25.29 -14.75
N ALA A 710 21.41 -26.13 -13.82
CA ALA A 710 22.56 -25.84 -12.96
C ALA A 710 23.43 -27.09 -12.78
N THR A 711 24.69 -26.90 -12.39
CA THR A 711 25.59 -28.01 -12.02
C THR A 711 26.38 -27.60 -10.78
N ASN A 712 26.49 -28.51 -9.81
CA ASN A 712 27.35 -28.33 -8.63
C ASN A 712 28.79 -28.85 -8.88
N GLY A 713 29.03 -29.47 -10.03
CA GLY A 713 30.33 -30.00 -10.44
C GLY A 713 30.79 -31.26 -9.70
N LYS A 714 29.96 -31.86 -8.85
CA LYS A 714 30.34 -32.98 -7.96
C LYS A 714 30.11 -34.35 -8.58
N ILE A 715 29.18 -34.46 -9.52
CA ILE A 715 28.76 -35.75 -10.12
C ILE A 715 29.30 -35.83 -11.56
N PRO A 716 30.27 -36.70 -11.86
CA PRO A 716 30.75 -36.90 -13.22
C PRO A 716 29.73 -37.64 -14.09
N GLU A 717 29.48 -37.17 -15.30
CA GLU A 717 28.57 -37.79 -16.27
C GLU A 717 29.09 -37.58 -17.69
N ASN A 718 29.18 -38.64 -18.50
CA ASN A 718 29.54 -38.59 -19.93
C ASN A 718 30.82 -37.79 -20.30
N GLY A 719 31.81 -37.74 -19.40
CA GLY A 719 33.05 -36.98 -19.61
C GLY A 719 32.96 -35.50 -19.23
N GLU A 720 31.85 -35.09 -18.61
CA GLU A 720 31.59 -33.78 -18.00
C GLU A 720 30.98 -33.97 -16.60
N THR A 721 30.20 -32.99 -16.13
CA THR A 721 29.44 -33.05 -14.87
C THR A 721 27.95 -33.13 -15.17
N ALA A 722 27.18 -33.78 -14.29
CA ALA A 722 25.72 -33.85 -14.36
C ALA A 722 25.09 -32.46 -14.11
N TRP A 723 23.87 -32.27 -14.61
CA TRP A 723 23.15 -30.99 -14.57
C TRP A 723 21.71 -31.18 -14.12
N SER A 724 21.32 -30.43 -13.09
CA SER A 724 19.94 -30.28 -12.69
C SER A 724 19.16 -29.46 -13.72
N ARG A 725 17.86 -29.72 -13.76
CA ARG A 725 16.94 -29.38 -14.85
C ARG A 725 15.94 -28.31 -14.47
N GLY A 726 16.09 -27.63 -13.34
CA GLY A 726 15.20 -26.54 -12.93
C GLY A 726 13.76 -27.00 -12.71
N ARG A 727 13.58 -28.15 -12.06
CA ARG A 727 12.26 -28.80 -11.94
C ARG A 727 11.35 -28.10 -10.95
N TRP A 728 10.08 -27.90 -11.30
CA TRP A 728 9.10 -27.33 -10.38
C TRP A 728 7.67 -27.76 -10.65
N ASN A 729 6.86 -27.77 -9.60
CA ASN A 729 5.52 -28.36 -9.55
C ASN A 729 4.41 -27.31 -9.50
N ALA A 730 4.50 -26.30 -8.63
CA ALA A 730 3.37 -25.40 -8.38
C ALA A 730 3.78 -24.06 -7.74
N LEU A 731 2.91 -23.07 -7.92
CA LEU A 731 2.87 -21.85 -7.11
C LEU A 731 1.54 -21.79 -6.35
N ILE A 732 1.60 -21.85 -5.03
CA ILE A 732 0.44 -21.78 -4.14
C ILE A 732 0.35 -20.35 -3.59
N LEU A 733 -0.85 -19.77 -3.62
CA LEU A 733 -1.15 -18.40 -3.23
C LEU A 733 -2.26 -18.42 -2.18
N VAL A 734 -1.92 -18.12 -0.94
CA VAL A 734 -2.87 -18.02 0.18
C VAL A 734 -3.16 -16.54 0.43
N PRO A 735 -4.40 -16.04 0.26
CA PRO A 735 -4.69 -14.63 0.52
C PRO A 735 -4.32 -14.23 1.95
N ASP A 736 -3.77 -13.03 2.12
CA ASP A 736 -3.40 -12.51 3.42
C ASP A 736 -4.64 -12.35 4.31
N GLY A 737 -4.53 -12.75 5.58
CA GLY A 737 -5.66 -12.80 6.50
C GLY A 737 -6.62 -13.99 6.34
N LEU A 738 -6.41 -14.86 5.34
CA LEU A 738 -7.20 -16.09 5.11
C LEU A 738 -6.48 -17.38 5.51
N SER A 739 -5.56 -17.31 6.48
CA SER A 739 -5.02 -18.48 7.17
C SER A 739 -6.19 -19.36 7.66
N ILE A 740 -6.05 -20.68 7.52
CA ILE A 740 -7.03 -21.64 8.01
C ILE A 740 -7.17 -21.46 9.53
N GLN A 741 -6.08 -21.15 10.25
CA GLN A 741 -6.13 -20.86 11.69
C GLN A 741 -7.03 -19.67 12.01
N ALA A 742 -6.98 -18.61 11.19
CA ALA A 742 -7.82 -17.43 11.36
C ALA A 742 -9.30 -17.75 11.06
N GLN A 743 -9.57 -18.52 10.00
CA GLN A 743 -10.93 -18.94 9.65
C GLN A 743 -11.55 -19.85 10.72
N LEU A 744 -10.73 -20.70 11.35
CA LEU A 744 -11.12 -21.60 12.42
C LEU A 744 -10.90 -21.01 13.81
N LYS A 745 -10.62 -19.71 13.93
CA LYS A 745 -10.34 -19.06 15.22
C LYS A 745 -11.47 -19.30 16.22
N ASP A 746 -12.72 -19.14 15.78
CA ASP A 746 -13.92 -19.31 16.62
C ASP A 746 -14.48 -20.75 16.56
N ALA A 747 -13.87 -21.65 15.78
CA ALA A 747 -14.26 -23.04 15.76
C ALA A 747 -13.89 -23.70 17.09
N LYS A 748 -14.82 -24.50 17.63
CA LYS A 748 -14.59 -25.23 18.87
C LYS A 748 -13.55 -26.33 18.62
N PRO A 749 -12.41 -26.37 19.34
CA PRO A 749 -11.41 -27.40 19.13
C PRO A 749 -11.89 -28.77 19.61
N PHE A 750 -11.40 -29.82 18.97
CA PHE A 750 -11.40 -31.17 19.51
C PHE A 750 -10.36 -31.27 20.63
N GLU A 751 -10.69 -31.93 21.72
CA GLU A 751 -9.91 -31.88 22.96
C GLU A 751 -9.06 -33.14 23.13
N GLU A 752 -7.75 -32.96 23.36
CA GLU A 752 -6.88 -34.05 23.79
C GLU A 752 -7.31 -34.59 25.16
N THR A 753 -7.29 -35.90 25.31
CA THR A 753 -7.42 -36.59 26.60
C THR A 753 -6.26 -37.57 26.76
N ASP A 754 -5.38 -37.33 27.72
CA ASP A 754 -4.25 -38.20 28.08
C ASP A 754 -3.37 -38.64 26.88
N GLY A 755 -3.02 -37.69 25.99
CA GLY A 755 -2.22 -37.98 24.80
C GLY A 755 -2.98 -38.73 23.71
N TYR A 756 -4.33 -38.74 23.74
CA TYR A 756 -5.19 -39.41 22.77
C TYR A 756 -6.32 -38.50 22.27
N ILE A 757 -6.58 -38.55 20.96
CA ILE A 757 -7.67 -37.86 20.26
C ILE A 757 -8.24 -38.82 19.21
N LYS A 758 -9.57 -38.90 19.08
CA LYS A 758 -10.27 -39.54 17.95
C LYS A 758 -11.29 -38.58 17.37
N ILE A 759 -11.30 -38.42 16.04
CA ILE A 759 -12.17 -37.50 15.32
C ILE A 759 -12.77 -38.23 14.10
N GLU A 760 -14.08 -38.07 13.87
CA GLU A 760 -14.75 -38.56 12.65
C GLU A 760 -14.38 -37.64 11.48
N ALA A 761 -14.09 -38.20 10.31
CA ALA A 761 -13.53 -37.48 9.18
C ALA A 761 -14.51 -36.43 8.62
N GLU A 762 -15.82 -36.70 8.63
CA GLU A 762 -16.84 -35.76 8.20
C GLU A 762 -17.02 -34.56 9.16
N ALA A 763 -16.36 -34.57 10.33
CA ALA A 763 -16.38 -33.48 11.29
C ALA A 763 -15.33 -32.39 11.00
N TYR A 764 -14.78 -32.35 9.78
CA TYR A 764 -13.86 -31.29 9.38
C TYR A 764 -14.52 -29.91 9.52
N GLN A 765 -13.72 -28.93 9.91
CA GLN A 765 -14.19 -27.57 10.16
C GLN A 765 -13.86 -26.64 8.99
N TYR A 766 -12.98 -27.08 8.10
CA TYR A 766 -12.58 -26.39 6.88
C TYR A 766 -12.34 -27.41 5.76
N GLU A 767 -12.71 -27.03 4.53
CA GLU A 767 -12.37 -27.76 3.31
C GLU A 767 -11.91 -26.81 2.21
N SER A 768 -11.04 -27.30 1.34
CA SER A 768 -10.59 -26.63 0.12
C SER A 768 -10.30 -27.69 -0.92
N ASN A 769 -10.54 -27.39 -2.19
CA ASN A 769 -10.11 -28.25 -3.29
C ASN A 769 -8.71 -27.91 -3.81
N ASN A 770 -8.10 -26.87 -3.24
CA ASN A 770 -6.81 -26.31 -3.62
C ASN A 770 -6.69 -26.06 -5.14
N GLY A 771 -7.78 -25.63 -5.79
CA GLY A 771 -7.82 -25.36 -7.23
C GLY A 771 -7.83 -26.60 -8.11
N THR A 772 -7.82 -27.81 -7.53
CA THR A 772 -7.87 -29.07 -8.28
C THR A 772 -9.28 -29.35 -8.81
N LYS A 773 -9.40 -30.32 -9.73
CA LYS A 773 -10.71 -30.79 -10.22
C LYS A 773 -11.45 -31.69 -9.22
N ARG A 774 -10.83 -32.04 -8.08
CA ARG A 774 -11.39 -32.98 -7.08
C ARG A 774 -11.76 -32.24 -5.80
N ASN A 775 -12.88 -32.61 -5.20
CA ASN A 775 -13.28 -32.12 -3.88
C ASN A 775 -13.46 -33.29 -2.92
N TRP A 776 -13.35 -33.01 -1.61
CA TRP A 776 -13.88 -33.90 -0.59
C TRP A 776 -15.39 -33.75 -0.54
N TYR A 777 -16.10 -34.87 -0.45
CA TYR A 777 -17.55 -34.89 -0.27
C TYR A 777 -17.90 -35.73 0.95
N VAL A 778 -18.77 -35.21 1.82
CA VAL A 778 -19.40 -36.02 2.86
C VAL A 778 -20.40 -36.97 2.22
N ARG A 779 -20.16 -38.27 2.38
CA ARG A 779 -21.04 -39.36 1.96
C ARG A 779 -21.95 -39.75 3.12
N ASN A 780 -23.21 -40.03 2.82
CA ASN A 780 -24.17 -40.58 3.80
C ASN A 780 -25.18 -41.53 3.13
N ILE A 781 -25.98 -42.27 3.91
CA ILE A 781 -26.94 -43.28 3.41
C ILE A 781 -27.89 -42.76 2.32
N ASN A 782 -28.23 -41.48 2.33
CA ASN A 782 -29.21 -40.87 1.41
C ASN A 782 -28.59 -39.75 0.56
N ASP A 783 -27.27 -39.77 0.33
CA ASP A 783 -26.62 -38.69 -0.40
C ASP A 783 -27.07 -38.59 -1.87
N SER A 784 -27.13 -37.35 -2.37
CA SER A 784 -27.41 -37.04 -3.76
C SER A 784 -26.34 -36.08 -4.26
N ILE A 785 -25.17 -36.62 -4.59
CA ILE A 785 -23.99 -35.83 -4.93
C ILE A 785 -24.05 -35.48 -6.42
N PRO A 786 -23.83 -34.20 -6.80
CA PRO A 786 -23.95 -33.77 -8.18
C PRO A 786 -22.68 -34.11 -9.00
N ILE A 787 -22.52 -35.36 -9.43
CA ILE A 787 -21.36 -35.81 -10.23
C ILE A 787 -21.81 -36.71 -11.40
N PRO A 788 -21.27 -36.56 -12.65
CA PRO A 788 -21.63 -37.42 -13.79
C PRO A 788 -20.71 -38.65 -14.04
N GLU A 789 -21.34 -39.69 -14.63
CA GLU A 789 -20.88 -40.88 -15.40
C GLU A 789 -20.35 -42.17 -14.72
N LYS A 790 -19.75 -42.15 -13.51
CA LYS A 790 -19.53 -43.36 -12.68
C LYS A 790 -19.55 -43.00 -11.20
N ASN A 791 -20.70 -43.15 -10.54
CA ASN A 791 -20.77 -42.94 -9.09
C ASN A 791 -20.14 -44.16 -8.38
N PRO A 792 -19.08 -44.00 -7.58
CA PRO A 792 -18.55 -45.08 -6.76
C PRO A 792 -19.59 -45.54 -5.74
N THR A 793 -19.49 -46.82 -5.38
CA THR A 793 -20.43 -47.46 -4.43
C THR A 793 -20.41 -46.71 -3.12
N ASN A 794 -21.58 -46.36 -2.59
CA ASN A 794 -21.67 -45.67 -1.31
C ASN A 794 -21.45 -46.66 -0.15
N HIS A 795 -20.42 -46.45 0.66
CA HIS A 795 -20.07 -47.31 1.80
C HIS A 795 -20.57 -46.79 3.17
N SER A 796 -21.46 -45.80 3.16
CA SER A 796 -21.90 -45.11 4.37
C SER A 796 -22.56 -46.06 5.38
N SER A 797 -23.29 -47.08 4.93
CA SER A 797 -23.99 -48.00 5.83
C SER A 797 -23.09 -48.84 6.75
N THR A 798 -21.78 -48.90 6.46
CA THR A 798 -20.78 -49.65 7.25
C THR A 798 -19.72 -48.73 7.88
N ALA A 799 -19.78 -47.43 7.61
CA ALA A 799 -18.95 -46.40 8.23
C ALA A 799 -19.44 -46.08 9.66
N ASN A 800 -18.57 -45.50 10.49
CA ASN A 800 -18.98 -44.97 11.79
C ASN A 800 -19.99 -43.85 11.57
N GLY A 801 -21.01 -43.75 12.43
CA GLY A 801 -22.04 -42.72 12.30
C GLY A 801 -22.90 -42.79 11.02
N ASN A 802 -22.64 -43.77 10.16
CA ASN A 802 -23.13 -43.88 8.80
C ASN A 802 -22.72 -42.73 7.85
N MET A 803 -21.52 -42.16 8.05
CA MET A 803 -20.98 -41.08 7.23
C MET A 803 -19.46 -41.25 7.06
N TYR A 804 -18.90 -40.68 6.01
CA TYR A 804 -17.46 -40.61 5.75
C TYR A 804 -17.20 -39.49 4.73
N ILE A 805 -15.93 -39.20 4.44
CA ILE A 805 -15.56 -38.28 3.35
C ILE A 805 -14.89 -39.02 2.20
N GLU A 806 -15.13 -38.56 0.97
CA GLU A 806 -14.59 -39.19 -0.24
C GLU A 806 -14.06 -38.14 -1.22
N ALA A 807 -12.88 -38.38 -1.78
CA ALA A 807 -12.27 -37.52 -2.79
C ALA A 807 -12.86 -37.82 -4.18
N LEU A 808 -13.65 -36.91 -4.76
CA LEU A 808 -14.37 -37.16 -6.02
C LEU A 808 -14.14 -36.06 -7.07
N PRO A 809 -14.29 -36.37 -8.38
CA PRO A 809 -14.63 -37.68 -8.96
C PRO A 809 -13.50 -38.70 -8.83
N ASP A 810 -13.85 -39.98 -8.64
CA ASP A 810 -12.92 -41.10 -8.66
C ASP A 810 -12.71 -41.55 -10.11
N THR A 811 -11.52 -41.28 -10.66
CA THR A 811 -11.17 -41.70 -12.01
C THR A 811 -10.08 -42.77 -12.02
N ARG A 812 -9.60 -43.22 -10.85
CA ARG A 812 -8.51 -44.18 -10.74
C ARG A 812 -8.71 -45.15 -9.58
N ILE A 813 -9.52 -46.17 -9.83
CA ILE A 813 -9.82 -47.21 -8.83
C ILE A 813 -8.67 -48.24 -8.79
N THR A 814 -8.17 -48.66 -9.95
CA THR A 814 -7.21 -49.76 -10.09
C THR A 814 -5.98 -49.35 -10.89
N HIS A 815 -4.91 -50.14 -10.83
CA HIS A 815 -3.68 -49.88 -11.58
C HIS A 815 -3.87 -49.93 -13.11
N ASP A 816 -4.98 -50.50 -13.59
CA ASP A 816 -5.36 -50.51 -15.00
C ASP A 816 -5.95 -49.17 -15.45
N ASP A 817 -6.40 -48.32 -14.51
CA ASP A 817 -6.91 -46.99 -14.79
C ASP A 817 -5.75 -45.99 -15.02
N GLU A 818 -5.98 -45.00 -15.88
CA GLU A 818 -4.95 -44.04 -16.26
C GLU A 818 -4.51 -43.20 -15.05
N LEU A 819 -3.21 -43.22 -14.76
CA LEU A 819 -2.59 -42.35 -13.77
C LEU A 819 -2.36 -40.97 -14.38
N ILE A 820 -3.02 -39.95 -13.83
CA ILE A 820 -2.89 -38.55 -14.21
C ILE A 820 -2.40 -37.77 -12.99
N LEU A 821 -1.10 -37.50 -12.97
CA LEU A 821 -0.43 -36.74 -11.91
C LEU A 821 -0.98 -35.31 -11.83
N GLY A 822 -1.23 -34.84 -10.60
CA GLY A 822 -1.88 -33.55 -10.34
C GLY A 822 -3.39 -33.55 -10.61
N GLU A 823 -3.95 -34.67 -11.06
CA GLU A 823 -5.40 -34.83 -11.27
C GLU A 823 -5.99 -35.89 -10.35
N ASN A 824 -5.76 -37.17 -10.63
CA ASN A 824 -6.28 -38.28 -9.83
C ASN A 824 -5.24 -38.81 -8.84
N PHE A 825 -4.04 -38.25 -8.91
CA PHE A 825 -2.94 -38.60 -8.03
C PHE A 825 -2.09 -37.38 -7.69
N PHE A 826 -1.99 -37.06 -6.41
CA PHE A 826 -1.27 -35.94 -5.82
C PHE A 826 -0.14 -36.46 -4.92
N PRO A 827 1.05 -36.73 -5.45
CA PRO A 827 2.15 -37.28 -4.66
C PRO A 827 2.72 -36.30 -3.61
N ILE A 828 2.36 -35.01 -3.71
CA ILE A 828 2.86 -33.93 -2.86
C ILE A 828 1.79 -33.54 -1.85
N ALA A 829 2.09 -33.73 -0.57
CA ALA A 829 1.24 -33.38 0.57
C ALA A 829 0.82 -31.91 0.51
N GLY A 830 -0.49 -31.61 0.61
CA GLY A 830 -1.04 -30.25 0.59
C GLY A 830 -1.34 -29.68 -0.79
N VAL A 831 -1.06 -30.39 -1.90
CA VAL A 831 -1.44 -29.95 -3.26
C VAL A 831 -2.87 -30.36 -3.61
N GLY A 832 -3.23 -31.61 -3.32
CA GLY A 832 -4.61 -32.08 -3.46
C GLY A 832 -5.57 -31.32 -2.53
N GLY A 833 -6.88 -31.49 -2.71
CA GLY A 833 -7.88 -30.91 -1.81
C GLY A 833 -7.62 -31.28 -0.34
N VAL A 834 -7.88 -30.33 0.56
CA VAL A 834 -7.55 -30.35 1.99
C VAL A 834 -8.82 -30.29 2.83
N VAL A 835 -8.84 -31.04 3.92
CA VAL A 835 -9.76 -30.85 5.06
C VAL A 835 -8.96 -30.56 6.32
N SER A 836 -9.48 -29.73 7.23
CA SER A 836 -8.76 -29.36 8.47
C SER A 836 -9.64 -29.38 9.72
N TYR A 837 -9.01 -29.70 10.85
CA TYR A 837 -9.62 -29.88 12.16
C TYR A 837 -8.82 -29.11 13.20
N LYS A 838 -9.50 -28.28 14.00
CA LYS A 838 -8.87 -27.58 15.12
C LYS A 838 -8.79 -28.50 16.32
N VAL A 839 -7.59 -28.70 16.85
CA VAL A 839 -7.29 -29.62 17.94
C VAL A 839 -6.58 -28.87 19.04
N ASN A 840 -7.05 -29.01 20.29
CA ASN A 840 -6.40 -28.47 21.46
C ASN A 840 -5.53 -29.56 22.13
N PHE A 841 -4.23 -29.48 21.91
CA PHE A 841 -3.23 -30.35 22.50
C PHE A 841 -2.87 -29.88 23.92
N LYS A 842 -3.06 -30.75 24.90
CA LYS A 842 -2.72 -30.57 26.31
C LYS A 842 -1.31 -31.02 26.64
N SER A 843 -0.64 -31.73 25.72
CA SER A 843 0.76 -32.12 25.92
C SER A 843 1.57 -32.09 24.62
N ALA A 844 2.76 -31.48 24.68
CA ALA A 844 3.72 -31.46 23.58
C ALA A 844 4.38 -32.83 23.35
N GLY A 845 4.88 -33.06 22.14
CA GLY A 845 5.66 -34.23 21.72
C GLY A 845 5.11 -34.89 20.45
N LYS A 846 5.64 -36.07 20.16
CA LYS A 846 5.26 -36.88 19.00
C LYS A 846 3.88 -37.53 19.16
N TYR A 847 3.02 -37.33 18.17
CA TYR A 847 1.73 -38.01 18.02
C TYR A 847 1.73 -38.87 16.76
N TYR A 848 1.53 -40.18 16.93
CA TYR A 848 1.31 -41.12 15.84
C TYR A 848 -0.08 -40.93 15.26
N VAL A 849 -0.15 -40.86 13.93
CA VAL A 849 -1.41 -40.67 13.21
C VAL A 849 -1.92 -42.02 12.72
N TRP A 850 -3.16 -42.33 13.07
CA TRP A 850 -3.90 -43.46 12.54
C TRP A 850 -5.13 -42.92 11.81
N ALA A 851 -5.46 -43.48 10.65
CA ALA A 851 -6.68 -43.15 9.93
C ALA A 851 -7.42 -44.43 9.56
N ARG A 852 -8.73 -44.37 9.55
CA ARG A 852 -9.64 -45.43 9.13
C ARG A 852 -10.17 -45.07 7.75
N ALA A 853 -9.87 -45.92 6.78
CA ALA A 853 -10.19 -45.68 5.38
C ALA A 853 -10.83 -46.91 4.75
N PHE A 854 -11.57 -46.69 3.66
CA PHE A 854 -12.07 -47.75 2.78
C PHE A 854 -11.35 -47.60 1.45
N SER A 855 -10.74 -48.68 0.97
CA SER A 855 -10.12 -48.73 -0.35
C SER A 855 -10.89 -49.75 -1.19
N SER A 856 -11.56 -49.25 -2.20
CA SER A 856 -12.34 -50.02 -3.18
C SER A 856 -11.42 -50.66 -4.23
N GLY A 857 -10.20 -50.15 -4.41
CA GLY A 857 -9.27 -50.61 -5.44
C GLY A 857 -7.80 -50.66 -5.04
N THR A 858 -6.88 -50.53 -6.01
CA THR A 858 -5.43 -50.50 -5.73
C THR A 858 -4.86 -49.12 -5.58
N GLU A 859 -5.62 -48.11 -5.98
CA GLU A 859 -5.12 -46.78 -6.28
C GLU A 859 -5.89 -45.65 -5.59
N ASP A 860 -6.86 -45.98 -4.75
CA ASP A 860 -7.72 -45.09 -3.96
C ASP A 860 -7.37 -45.16 -2.45
N ASN A 861 -6.09 -45.30 -2.13
CA ASN A 861 -5.64 -45.87 -0.86
C ASN A 861 -4.56 -45.08 -0.15
N GLY A 862 -4.52 -43.75 -0.33
CA GLY A 862 -3.59 -42.89 0.35
C GLY A 862 -4.04 -41.45 0.55
N VAL A 863 -3.44 -40.85 1.58
CA VAL A 863 -3.65 -39.46 2.00
C VAL A 863 -2.33 -38.90 2.58
N HIS A 864 -2.25 -37.58 2.73
CA HIS A 864 -1.20 -36.94 3.52
C HIS A 864 -1.78 -36.23 4.73
N VAL A 865 -0.95 -35.99 5.74
CA VAL A 865 -1.30 -35.34 7.00
C VAL A 865 -0.38 -34.14 7.23
N GLY A 866 -0.96 -33.03 7.69
CA GLY A 866 -0.31 -31.76 7.97
C GLY A 866 -0.63 -31.23 9.36
N ILE A 867 0.15 -30.25 9.81
CA ILE A 867 -0.01 -29.55 11.08
C ILE A 867 0.22 -28.06 10.85
N ASP A 868 -0.67 -27.19 11.31
CA ASP A 868 -0.56 -25.73 11.25
C ASP A 868 -0.22 -25.18 9.86
N GLU A 869 -0.93 -25.68 8.84
CA GLU A 869 -0.73 -25.31 7.44
C GLU A 869 0.63 -25.74 6.86
N GLU A 870 1.41 -26.50 7.63
CA GLU A 870 2.62 -27.19 7.21
C GLU A 870 2.35 -28.66 6.89
N TRP A 871 3.17 -29.22 5.99
CA TRP A 871 3.06 -30.59 5.52
C TRP A 871 4.40 -31.32 5.73
N PRO A 872 4.68 -31.78 6.96
CA PRO A 872 5.95 -32.42 7.28
C PRO A 872 6.07 -33.76 6.55
N GLU A 873 7.30 -34.14 6.22
CA GLU A 873 7.57 -35.43 5.57
C GLU A 873 7.09 -36.61 6.43
N SER A 874 7.09 -36.49 7.76
CA SER A 874 6.54 -37.50 8.67
C SER A 874 5.02 -37.70 8.54
N GLY A 875 4.31 -36.75 7.94
CA GLY A 875 2.87 -36.84 7.65
C GLY A 875 2.55 -37.31 6.23
N ALA A 876 3.55 -37.47 5.36
CA ALA A 876 3.32 -37.72 3.94
C ALA A 876 3.07 -39.20 3.60
N ARG A 877 2.27 -39.47 2.56
CA ARG A 877 2.13 -40.79 1.90
C ARG A 877 1.66 -41.90 2.84
N MET A 878 0.64 -41.60 3.63
CA MET A 878 -0.07 -42.61 4.40
C MET A 878 -0.78 -43.57 3.44
N GLN A 879 -0.68 -44.89 3.66
CA GLN A 879 -1.08 -45.91 2.68
C GLN A 879 -1.85 -47.09 3.31
N TRP A 880 -2.82 -47.64 2.56
CA TRP A 880 -3.57 -48.87 2.89
C TRP A 880 -3.33 -49.98 1.85
N CYS A 881 -2.53 -50.99 2.22
CA CYS A 881 -2.23 -52.15 1.36
C CYS A 881 -3.08 -53.39 1.63
N GLN A 882 -3.46 -53.60 2.88
CA GLN A 882 -4.21 -54.78 3.33
C GLN A 882 -5.67 -54.42 3.56
N ASP A 883 -6.53 -55.42 3.77
CA ASP A 883 -7.91 -55.22 4.23
C ASP A 883 -8.77 -54.33 3.30
N LYS A 884 -8.65 -54.55 1.99
CA LYS A 884 -9.44 -53.86 0.96
C LYS A 884 -10.90 -54.28 0.95
N ASN A 885 -11.78 -53.43 0.41
CA ASN A 885 -13.24 -53.61 0.41
C ASN A 885 -13.85 -53.72 1.82
N GLN A 886 -13.16 -53.17 2.83
CA GLN A 886 -13.63 -53.01 4.19
C GLN A 886 -12.95 -51.80 4.83
N TRP A 887 -13.53 -51.26 5.90
CA TRP A 887 -12.93 -50.18 6.67
C TRP A 887 -11.75 -50.69 7.49
N ALA A 888 -10.56 -50.13 7.26
CA ALA A 888 -9.33 -50.57 7.90
C ALA A 888 -8.52 -49.39 8.45
N TRP A 889 -7.85 -49.62 9.58
CA TRP A 889 -6.92 -48.66 10.17
C TRP A 889 -5.51 -48.83 9.59
N SER A 890 -4.86 -47.71 9.25
CA SER A 890 -3.43 -47.69 8.93
C SER A 890 -2.76 -46.53 9.66
N SER A 891 -1.45 -46.67 9.84
CA SER A 891 -0.50 -45.63 10.27
C SER A 891 0.82 -45.74 9.49
N ALA A 892 0.77 -46.45 8.36
CA ALA A 892 1.95 -46.82 7.58
C ALA A 892 2.27 -45.75 6.53
N GLN A 893 3.54 -45.35 6.51
CA GLN A 893 4.07 -44.44 5.51
C GLN A 893 4.68 -45.24 4.36
N ARG A 894 4.21 -44.99 3.13
CA ARG A 894 4.86 -45.52 1.92
C ARG A 894 6.27 -44.93 1.78
N VAL A 895 7.23 -45.83 1.61
CA VAL A 895 8.63 -45.52 1.27
C VAL A 895 9.04 -46.30 0.01
N PRO A 896 10.09 -45.88 -0.71
CA PRO A 896 10.50 -46.54 -1.97
C PRO A 896 10.72 -48.05 -1.83
N ASP A 897 11.42 -48.48 -0.78
CA ASP A 897 11.76 -49.89 -0.55
C ASP A 897 10.62 -50.74 0.04
N ASN A 898 9.52 -50.10 0.46
CA ASN A 898 8.35 -50.77 1.01
C ASN A 898 7.07 -49.99 0.67
N HIS A 899 6.44 -50.40 -0.42
CA HIS A 899 5.22 -49.78 -0.95
C HIS A 899 4.02 -49.83 -0.01
N CYS A 900 4.02 -50.75 0.96
CA CYS A 900 2.96 -50.86 1.97
C CYS A 900 3.30 -50.15 3.28
N GLY A 901 4.51 -49.60 3.39
CA GLY A 901 4.99 -48.93 4.57
C GLY A 901 5.13 -49.84 5.79
N VAL A 902 5.55 -49.23 6.90
CA VAL A 902 5.62 -49.88 8.21
C VAL A 902 4.62 -49.15 9.11
N PRO A 903 3.74 -49.84 9.85
CA PRO A 903 2.85 -49.17 10.80
C PRO A 903 3.62 -48.31 11.81
N ASN A 904 2.96 -47.28 12.35
CA ASN A 904 3.48 -46.32 13.32
C ASN A 904 4.64 -45.46 12.82
N THR A 905 4.69 -45.19 11.52
CA THR A 905 5.69 -44.29 10.93
C THR A 905 5.12 -42.94 10.52
N VAL A 906 3.81 -42.80 10.36
CA VAL A 906 3.16 -41.50 10.16
C VAL A 906 2.97 -40.80 11.52
N TYR A 907 3.52 -39.60 11.68
CA TYR A 907 3.42 -38.84 12.92
C TYR A 907 3.49 -37.32 12.70
N LEU A 908 2.96 -36.57 13.66
CA LEU A 908 3.11 -35.12 13.79
C LEU A 908 3.92 -34.80 15.06
N GLU A 909 4.81 -33.82 14.97
CA GLU A 909 5.56 -33.32 16.13
C GLU A 909 4.88 -32.05 16.65
N ILE A 910 4.37 -32.10 17.87
CA ILE A 910 3.66 -30.98 18.50
C ILE A 910 4.63 -30.29 19.46
N ASN A 911 5.21 -29.18 19.03
CA ASN A 911 6.28 -28.50 19.78
C ASN A 911 5.76 -27.63 20.93
N GLU A 912 4.55 -27.10 20.79
CA GLU A 912 3.91 -26.24 21.79
C GLU A 912 2.56 -26.83 22.21
N VAL A 913 2.11 -26.53 23.42
CA VAL A 913 0.76 -26.91 23.87
C VAL A 913 -0.23 -25.82 23.46
N GLY A 914 -1.46 -26.20 23.14
CA GLY A 914 -2.52 -25.27 22.75
C GLY A 914 -3.31 -25.73 21.54
N GLU A 915 -3.96 -24.78 20.89
CA GLU A 915 -4.76 -25.02 19.69
C GLU A 915 -3.86 -25.10 18.45
N HIS A 916 -3.99 -26.19 17.70
CA HIS A 916 -3.30 -26.44 16.44
C HIS A 916 -4.30 -26.90 15.37
N LEU A 917 -3.91 -26.82 14.11
CA LEU A 917 -4.67 -27.38 13.00
C LEU A 917 -4.07 -28.68 12.51
N VAL A 918 -4.85 -29.75 12.56
CA VAL A 918 -4.50 -31.01 11.90
C VAL A 918 -5.21 -31.04 10.57
N SER A 919 -4.47 -31.27 9.49
CA SER A 919 -5.01 -31.23 8.13
C SER A 919 -4.75 -32.54 7.40
N PHE A 920 -5.66 -32.91 6.49
CA PHE A 920 -5.48 -34.04 5.57
C PHE A 920 -5.63 -33.56 4.14
N SER A 921 -4.69 -33.93 3.27
CA SER A 921 -4.78 -33.64 1.83
C SER A 921 -4.88 -34.93 1.04
N MET A 922 -5.76 -34.99 0.05
CA MET A 922 -5.88 -36.15 -0.82
C MET A 922 -4.54 -36.44 -1.49
N ARG A 923 -4.15 -37.72 -1.51
CA ARG A 923 -3.04 -38.23 -2.33
C ARG A 923 -3.59 -38.91 -3.58
N GLU A 924 -4.74 -39.55 -3.47
CA GLU A 924 -5.42 -40.26 -4.54
C GLU A 924 -6.89 -39.80 -4.56
N ASP A 925 -7.48 -39.70 -5.74
CA ASP A 925 -8.93 -39.60 -5.85
C ASP A 925 -9.59 -40.96 -5.53
N GLY A 926 -10.89 -40.95 -5.27
CA GLY A 926 -11.61 -42.09 -4.71
C GLY A 926 -11.32 -42.38 -3.22
N PHE A 927 -10.28 -41.81 -2.62
CA PHE A 927 -9.93 -42.11 -1.23
C PHE A 927 -11.08 -41.80 -0.26
N GLU A 928 -11.48 -42.83 0.50
CA GLU A 928 -12.57 -42.77 1.47
C GLU A 928 -12.01 -42.75 2.91
N MET A 929 -12.30 -41.71 3.70
CA MET A 929 -11.85 -41.59 5.09
C MET A 929 -13.04 -41.48 6.03
N ASP A 930 -13.06 -42.31 7.08
CA ASP A 930 -14.13 -42.39 8.07
C ASP A 930 -13.76 -41.71 9.38
N SER A 931 -12.54 -41.94 9.88
CA SER A 931 -12.08 -41.33 11.13
C SER A 931 -10.57 -41.33 11.24
N PHE A 932 -10.01 -40.53 12.16
CA PHE A 932 -8.61 -40.56 12.49
C PHE A 932 -8.35 -40.46 14.00
N ILE A 933 -7.19 -40.94 14.41
CA ILE A 933 -6.70 -40.96 15.78
C ILE A 933 -5.31 -40.33 15.82
N LEU A 934 -5.07 -39.51 16.85
CA LEU A 934 -3.75 -39.03 17.22
C LEU A 934 -3.43 -39.61 18.60
N THR A 935 -2.27 -40.25 18.74
CA THR A 935 -1.89 -40.90 20.00
C THR A 935 -0.39 -40.77 20.27
N LYS A 936 -0.01 -40.55 21.53
CA LYS A 936 1.39 -40.60 21.96
C LYS A 936 1.91 -42.02 22.19
N ASP A 937 1.01 -43.01 22.29
CA ASP A 937 1.41 -44.38 22.52
C ASP A 937 1.83 -45.07 21.20
N VAL A 938 3.14 -45.27 21.05
CA VAL A 938 3.73 -46.00 19.91
C VAL A 938 3.24 -47.45 19.79
N ASN A 939 2.74 -48.04 20.87
CA ASN A 939 2.22 -49.41 20.88
C ASN A 939 0.71 -49.46 20.65
N PHE A 940 0.05 -48.31 20.49
CA PHE A 940 -1.38 -48.25 20.24
C PHE A 940 -1.73 -49.04 18.97
N LYS A 941 -2.80 -49.82 19.07
CA LYS A 941 -3.41 -50.52 17.94
C LYS A 941 -4.92 -50.30 18.05
N PRO A 942 -5.53 -49.57 17.10
CA PRO A 942 -6.97 -49.39 17.11
C PRO A 942 -7.69 -50.72 16.88
N GLU A 943 -8.85 -50.87 17.51
CA GLU A 943 -9.75 -52.03 17.33
C GLU A 943 -10.56 -51.95 16.03
#